data_AF-A0A8H3FZU9-F1
#
_entry.id   AF-A0A8H3FZU9-F1
#
_cell.length_a   1.000
_cell.length_b   1.000
_cell.length_c   1.000
_cell.angle_alpha   90.00
_cell.angle_beta   90.00
_cell.angle_gamma   90.00
#
_symmetry.space_group_name_H-M   'P 1'
#
loop_
_entity.id
_entity.type
_entity.pdbx_description
1 polymer ?
#
loop_
_entity_poly.entity_id
_entity_poly.type
_entity_poly.pdbx_seq_one_letter_code
_entity_poly.pdbx_strand_id
1 'polypeptide(L)'
;MNIRQLAAADVQHGLEALPTKTQTQGISRNVKLVLNARIQPDLDNTSSTKESASLARRSRDTELCRPGLSTDIRNRTPTLEDTTMACARIEAYLEPETLRRLQIHSIHLTYMWSANVDPPVTVRSLSELDLVRIVHDPKLRHDLNFEREISFRPNIDSPRCQQKEAVANAYWEALTIEFALYIKYRHNLVSNRVSAPPLPWISETLNSPRLPMRLPRMFVTIRDVLKTLVPGAECSAVDQRLDVDLLMQELENGACDVKGLSNWLRQLLLGSCSPLRDTEVEKMANTVHEGVDKDDARILVNGLKVLFGILEIMKLDVANHQIRYLRLLMVEDSIHFEQNTFLRRISEGFDVRDARDWFDYHSGEEVDGYMNFARGVWDMIVGARVGFPTTFCHDIERLLILQRDFRMEMFQEACGQSFIDTLHRLGWTGTPPYEAYDMMLTRVVAVLKDSRDSDYNREVALEVVREAYRLCNITTLPDERFVDFSQLYLKEASKPTSSIFQRLHSRLSFALAELMDEEVEILMDLTPLQMLDYLNPESSDHDPSQAPGLVNIAKRTAHIAVLHWKIWGPILYEQPSHDIPSTSENPECSDVLSKVGLTPHGTPFEVVEDGPRPRTSRETSTMRPRTSRGSSTETVLGSVDLSTRPTSSANSERE
;
A
#
# COMPACT_ATOMS: atom_id res chain seq x y z
N MET A 1 10.73 -4.93 17.24
CA MET A 1 11.91 -5.64 16.70
C MET A 1 12.48 -4.76 15.59
N ASN A 2 13.80 -4.63 15.44
CA ASN A 2 14.39 -3.64 14.52
C ASN A 2 14.34 -4.17 13.05
N ILE A 3 13.90 -3.34 12.10
CA ILE A 3 13.80 -3.72 10.66
C ILE A 3 15.13 -4.25 10.13
N ARG A 4 16.26 -3.70 10.59
CA ARG A 4 17.62 -4.11 10.19
C ARG A 4 18.00 -5.51 10.69
N GLN A 5 17.43 -5.95 11.82
CA GLN A 5 17.58 -7.34 12.32
C GLN A 5 16.70 -8.31 11.53
N LEU A 6 15.51 -7.87 11.13
CA LEU A 6 14.55 -8.67 10.36
C LEU A 6 14.99 -8.84 8.89
N ALA A 7 15.49 -7.78 8.26
CA ALA A 7 16.10 -7.83 6.93
C ALA A 7 17.34 -8.75 6.87
N ALA A 8 18.05 -8.93 7.99
CA ALA A 8 19.13 -9.90 8.09
C ALA A 8 18.62 -11.35 8.18
N ALA A 9 17.44 -11.58 8.77
CA ALA A 9 16.80 -12.89 8.83
C ALA A 9 16.17 -13.30 7.49
N ASP A 10 15.56 -12.36 6.76
CA ASP A 10 15.09 -12.58 5.37
C ASP A 10 16.23 -13.05 4.45
N VAL A 11 17.46 -12.53 4.64
CA VAL A 11 18.66 -12.95 3.89
C VAL A 11 19.15 -14.36 4.29
N GLN A 12 18.79 -14.87 5.48
CA GLN A 12 19.11 -16.25 5.88
C GLN A 12 18.04 -17.28 5.49
N HIS A 13 16.78 -16.87 5.32
CA HIS A 13 15.70 -17.76 4.86
C HIS A 13 15.45 -17.70 3.34
N GLY A 14 15.82 -16.61 2.67
CA GLY A 14 15.72 -16.45 1.21
C GLY A 14 17.03 -16.72 0.50
N LEU A 15 17.49 -17.99 0.48
CA LEU A 15 18.72 -18.38 -0.21
C LEU A 15 18.49 -18.75 -1.69
N GLU A 16 17.79 -17.89 -2.43
CA GLU A 16 17.87 -17.83 -3.90
C GLU A 16 18.22 -16.42 -4.37
N ALA A 17 19.33 -16.32 -5.11
CA ALA A 17 19.91 -15.04 -5.49
C ALA A 17 19.21 -14.47 -6.74
N LEU A 18 18.42 -13.40 -6.56
CA LEU A 18 17.91 -12.58 -7.65
C LEU A 18 19.08 -11.94 -8.44
N PRO A 19 19.27 -12.24 -9.73
CA PRO A 19 20.26 -11.55 -10.55
C PRO A 19 19.72 -10.20 -11.01
N THR A 20 20.50 -9.14 -10.80
CA THR A 20 20.26 -7.83 -11.41
C THR A 20 20.30 -7.92 -12.94
N LYS A 21 19.18 -7.65 -13.63
CA LYS A 21 19.18 -7.33 -15.06
C LYS A 21 18.27 -6.15 -15.41
N THR A 22 18.79 -5.35 -16.33
CA THR A 22 18.25 -4.09 -16.83
C THR A 22 17.21 -4.33 -17.94
N GLN A 23 16.22 -3.43 -18.02
CA GLN A 23 15.35 -3.15 -19.18
C GLN A 23 14.58 -4.31 -19.84
N THR A 24 13.24 -4.21 -19.79
CA THR A 24 12.46 -4.21 -21.04
C THR A 24 11.25 -3.29 -20.89
N GLN A 25 10.97 -2.47 -21.92
CA GLN A 25 9.71 -1.75 -22.03
C GLN A 25 8.62 -2.73 -22.49
N GLY A 26 7.44 -2.71 -21.86
CA GLY A 26 6.36 -3.64 -22.22
C GLY A 26 5.00 -3.29 -21.61
N ILE A 27 4.21 -2.51 -22.35
CA ILE A 27 2.75 -2.29 -22.19
C ILE A 27 2.27 -1.80 -20.80
N SER A 28 2.21 -0.47 -20.67
CA SER A 28 1.24 0.18 -19.79
C SER A 28 -0.06 0.43 -20.56
N ARG A 29 -1.22 -0.01 -20.04
CA ARG A 29 -2.47 0.79 -20.03
C ARG A 29 -3.65 0.18 -19.27
N ASN A 30 -4.34 1.08 -18.57
CA ASN A 30 -5.78 1.06 -18.24
C ASN A 30 -6.32 0.04 -17.22
N VAL A 31 -6.10 0.35 -15.93
CA VAL A 31 -7.21 0.35 -14.95
C VAL A 31 -7.35 1.78 -14.41
N LYS A 32 -8.27 2.56 -15.03
CA LYS A 32 -8.65 3.90 -14.55
C LYS A 32 -10.15 4.12 -14.80
N LEU A 33 -10.98 3.55 -13.94
CA LEU A 33 -12.36 3.98 -13.76
C LEU A 33 -12.66 4.03 -12.26
N VAL A 34 -12.50 5.23 -11.68
CA VAL A 34 -13.10 5.57 -10.40
C VAL A 34 -14.58 5.81 -10.65
N LEU A 35 -15.47 5.08 -9.99
CA LEU A 35 -16.90 5.37 -9.99
C LEU A 35 -17.36 5.83 -8.60
N ASN A 36 -17.86 7.06 -8.56
CA ASN A 36 -18.54 7.63 -7.40
C ASN A 36 -19.97 7.11 -7.30
N ALA A 37 -20.38 6.66 -6.11
CA ALA A 37 -21.74 6.75 -5.55
C ALA A 37 -21.67 6.31 -4.08
N ARG A 38 -22.31 6.92 -3.08
CA ARG A 38 -23.34 7.98 -3.04
C ARG A 38 -23.07 8.97 -1.90
N ILE A 39 -23.13 10.27 -2.15
CA ILE A 39 -23.93 11.24 -1.36
C ILE A 39 -24.41 12.29 -2.36
N GLN A 40 -25.70 12.34 -2.65
CA GLN A 40 -26.32 13.50 -3.31
C GLN A 40 -26.75 14.52 -2.25
N PRO A 41 -26.45 15.81 -2.41
CA PRO A 41 -27.16 16.87 -1.72
C PRO A 41 -28.35 17.33 -2.57
N ASP A 42 -29.57 17.09 -2.11
CA ASP A 42 -30.75 17.72 -2.70
C ASP A 42 -30.76 19.21 -2.35
N LEU A 43 -30.76 20.05 -3.38
CA LEU A 43 -31.10 21.46 -3.32
C LEU A 43 -31.92 21.81 -4.56
N ASP A 44 -33.24 21.93 -4.41
CA ASP A 44 -33.89 23.17 -4.85
C ASP A 44 -35.27 23.44 -4.20
N ASN A 45 -35.29 24.53 -3.43
CA ASN A 45 -36.28 25.61 -3.39
C ASN A 45 -37.75 25.49 -2.93
N THR A 46 -38.07 26.48 -2.08
CA THR A 46 -39.29 27.29 -1.94
C THR A 46 -40.55 26.82 -1.15
N SER A 47 -40.84 27.65 -0.14
CA SER A 47 -42.15 28.03 0.40
C SER A 47 -42.90 27.07 1.35
N SER A 48 -42.96 27.44 2.63
CA SER A 48 -44.12 28.18 3.13
C SER A 48 -43.88 28.77 4.52
N THR A 49 -44.62 29.82 4.84
CA THR A 49 -44.63 30.49 6.15
C THR A 49 -45.39 29.66 7.19
N LYS A 50 -44.94 29.70 8.45
CA LYS A 50 -45.83 29.91 9.60
C LYS A 50 -45.07 30.26 10.88
N GLU A 51 -45.67 31.17 11.64
CA GLU A 51 -45.25 31.59 12.96
C GLU A 51 -45.48 30.46 13.99
N SER A 52 -44.68 30.44 15.05
CA SER A 52 -45.16 30.16 16.41
C SER A 52 -44.14 30.63 17.43
N ALA A 53 -44.53 31.60 18.26
CA ALA A 53 -43.70 32.15 19.32
C ALA A 53 -43.79 31.30 20.61
N SER A 54 -43.11 31.78 21.66
CA SER A 54 -43.05 31.30 23.05
C SER A 54 -41.82 30.43 23.39
N LEU A 55 -41.26 30.48 24.60
CA LEU A 55 -41.65 31.24 25.79
C LEU A 55 -40.39 31.63 26.60
N ALA A 56 -40.22 32.92 26.91
CA ALA A 56 -39.11 33.40 27.72
C ALA A 56 -39.37 33.20 29.23
N ARG A 57 -38.34 32.86 30.01
CA ARG A 57 -38.29 33.18 31.45
C ARG A 57 -36.95 33.81 31.82
N ARG A 58 -37.04 35.05 32.33
CA ARG A 58 -35.95 35.84 32.93
C ARG A 58 -35.92 35.65 34.45
N SER A 59 -34.73 35.77 35.04
CA SER A 59 -34.40 36.72 36.11
C SER A 59 -32.87 36.92 36.05
N ARG A 60 -32.31 38.14 35.99
CA ARG A 60 -32.30 39.21 37.03
C ARG A 60 -31.61 38.72 38.30
N ASP A 61 -30.60 39.39 38.85
CA ASP A 61 -30.46 40.86 38.96
C ASP A 61 -29.10 41.49 38.59
N THR A 62 -29.07 42.82 38.68
CA THR A 62 -28.02 43.80 38.37
C THR A 62 -26.85 43.84 39.36
N GLU A 63 -25.65 44.25 38.92
CA GLU A 63 -24.84 45.25 39.64
C GLU A 63 -23.80 46.03 38.78
N LEU A 64 -23.90 47.36 38.87
CA LEU A 64 -22.89 48.44 38.73
C LEU A 64 -21.70 48.37 37.73
N CYS A 65 -21.67 49.35 36.82
CA CYS A 65 -20.49 49.69 36.02
C CYS A 65 -19.36 50.37 36.83
N ARG A 66 -18.10 49.95 36.57
CA ARG A 66 -16.91 50.83 36.52
C ARG A 66 -15.98 50.39 35.38
N PRO A 67 -15.16 51.29 34.81
CA PRO A 67 -14.54 51.08 33.50
C PRO A 67 -13.25 50.24 33.58
N GLY A 68 -13.10 49.29 32.65
CA GLY A 68 -11.91 48.47 32.45
C GLY A 68 -11.80 48.03 30.98
N LEU A 69 -10.58 47.80 30.49
CA LEU A 69 -10.27 47.63 29.07
C LEU A 69 -11.02 46.46 28.40
N SER A 70 -11.39 46.67 27.13
CA SER A 70 -12.06 45.67 26.28
C SER A 70 -11.25 44.38 26.14
N THR A 71 -11.88 43.26 26.49
CA THR A 71 -11.34 41.90 26.34
C THR A 71 -11.75 41.20 25.02
N ASP A 72 -12.59 41.83 24.20
CA ASP A 72 -13.28 41.16 23.08
C ASP A 72 -12.45 40.96 21.81
N ILE A 73 -11.23 41.50 21.74
CA ILE A 73 -10.38 41.43 20.53
C ILE A 73 -9.75 40.03 20.35
N ARG A 74 -9.65 39.21 21.39
CA ARG A 74 -8.76 38.02 21.42
C ARG A 74 -9.24 36.77 20.66
N ASN A 75 -10.48 36.73 20.17
CA ASN A 75 -11.08 35.52 19.56
C ASN A 75 -11.71 35.72 18.16
N ARG A 76 -11.44 36.84 17.47
CA ARG A 76 -11.92 37.04 16.09
C ARG A 76 -11.07 36.25 15.09
N THR A 77 -11.70 35.60 14.10
CA THR A 77 -11.00 35.04 12.93
C THR A 77 -10.39 36.18 12.09
N PRO A 78 -9.24 35.95 11.43
CA PRO A 78 -8.63 36.93 10.53
C PRO A 78 -9.61 37.41 9.45
N THR A 79 -9.68 38.72 9.21
CA THR A 79 -10.26 39.25 7.97
C THR A 79 -9.22 39.19 6.84
N LEU A 80 -9.68 39.29 5.59
CA LEU A 80 -8.78 39.31 4.43
C LEU A 80 -7.79 40.50 4.52
N GLU A 81 -8.27 41.68 4.95
CA GLU A 81 -7.45 42.88 5.17
C GLU A 81 -6.36 42.65 6.24
N ASP A 82 -6.70 42.01 7.36
CA ASP A 82 -5.72 41.65 8.40
C ASP A 82 -4.60 40.77 7.83
N THR A 83 -4.95 39.74 7.04
CA THR A 83 -3.96 38.84 6.43
C THR A 83 -3.08 39.55 5.39
N THR A 84 -3.64 40.45 4.58
CA THR A 84 -2.88 41.24 3.60
C THR A 84 -1.90 42.19 4.29
N MET A 85 -2.33 42.89 5.36
CA MET A 85 -1.45 43.74 6.16
C MET A 85 -0.33 42.94 6.83
N ALA A 86 -0.61 41.74 7.33
CA ALA A 86 0.39 40.87 7.93
C ALA A 86 1.40 40.33 6.91
N CYS A 87 0.97 39.96 5.69
CA CYS A 87 1.86 39.60 4.58
C CYS A 87 2.86 40.72 4.26
N ALA A 88 2.38 41.96 4.07
CA ALA A 88 3.24 43.10 3.74
C ALA A 88 4.30 43.40 4.83
N ARG A 89 3.99 43.15 6.10
CA ARG A 89 4.96 43.27 7.21
C ARG A 89 5.99 42.13 7.22
N ILE A 90 5.59 40.90 6.87
CA ILE A 90 6.53 39.78 6.69
C ILE A 90 7.49 40.08 5.53
N GLU A 91 6.98 40.63 4.42
CA GLU A 91 7.82 41.07 3.29
C GLU A 91 8.84 42.14 3.72
N ALA A 92 8.41 43.14 4.48
CA ALA A 92 9.28 44.19 5.00
C ALA A 92 10.34 43.67 5.98
N TYR A 93 10.01 42.69 6.82
CA TYR A 93 10.93 42.11 7.81
C TYR A 93 11.99 41.18 7.18
N LEU A 94 11.59 40.37 6.20
CA LEU A 94 12.50 39.45 5.51
C LEU A 94 13.39 40.16 4.48
N GLU A 95 12.96 41.32 3.97
CA GLU A 95 13.60 42.12 2.92
C GLU A 95 13.50 41.50 1.51
N PRO A 96 13.41 42.31 0.43
CA PRO A 96 13.22 41.81 -0.95
C PRO A 96 14.35 40.95 -1.52
N GLU A 97 15.52 40.95 -0.89
CA GLU A 97 16.64 40.08 -1.30
C GLU A 97 16.46 38.65 -0.76
N THR A 98 16.10 38.48 0.51
CA THR A 98 15.81 37.18 1.11
C THR A 98 14.63 36.49 0.42
N LEU A 99 13.55 37.23 0.15
CA LEU A 99 12.38 36.68 -0.56
C LEU A 99 12.76 36.15 -1.95
N ARG A 100 13.59 36.89 -2.71
CA ARG A 100 14.08 36.46 -4.03
C ARG A 100 15.01 35.25 -3.93
N ARG A 101 15.94 35.23 -2.96
CA ARG A 101 16.84 34.10 -2.71
C ARG A 101 16.07 32.82 -2.39
N LEU A 102 15.09 32.89 -1.50
CA LEU A 102 14.28 31.75 -1.07
C LEU A 102 13.14 31.40 -2.03
N GLN A 103 12.96 32.15 -3.13
CA GLN A 103 11.85 31.98 -4.09
C GLN A 103 10.47 32.07 -3.40
N ILE A 104 10.31 33.01 -2.47
CA ILE A 104 9.04 33.28 -1.77
C ILE A 104 8.30 34.36 -2.54
N HIS A 105 7.16 33.99 -3.13
CA HIS A 105 6.26 34.90 -3.83
C HIS A 105 5.11 35.34 -2.92
N SER A 106 4.43 36.44 -3.26
CA SER A 106 3.33 36.99 -2.42
C SER A 106 2.21 35.96 -2.15
N ILE A 107 1.91 35.09 -3.13
CA ILE A 107 0.96 33.97 -2.94
C ILE A 107 1.42 32.98 -1.84
N HIS A 108 2.71 32.72 -1.69
CA HIS A 108 3.24 31.81 -0.67
C HIS A 108 3.03 32.36 0.75
N LEU A 109 3.05 33.69 0.93
CA LEU A 109 2.80 34.31 2.23
C LEU A 109 1.37 34.05 2.74
N THR A 110 0.40 33.92 1.83
CA THR A 110 -0.99 33.58 2.20
C THR A 110 -1.11 32.17 2.80
N TYR A 111 -0.17 31.26 2.50
CA TYR A 111 -0.13 29.92 3.09
C TYR A 111 0.14 29.92 4.60
N MET A 112 0.73 30.99 5.16
CA MET A 112 0.87 31.13 6.61
C MET A 112 -0.47 30.95 7.35
N TRP A 113 -1.56 31.47 6.79
CA TRP A 113 -2.92 31.32 7.34
C TRP A 113 -3.76 30.23 6.68
N SER A 114 -3.56 29.95 5.39
CA SER A 114 -4.42 29.04 4.63
C SER A 114 -3.94 27.58 4.54
N ALA A 115 -2.63 27.31 4.72
CA ALA A 115 -2.12 25.95 4.77
C ALA A 115 -2.37 25.32 6.15
N ASN A 116 -2.48 23.99 6.19
CA ASN A 116 -2.66 23.25 7.45
C ASN A 116 -1.52 23.55 8.45
N VAL A 117 -1.81 23.42 9.74
CA VAL A 117 -0.83 23.56 10.83
C VAL A 117 -0.14 22.21 11.13
N ASP A 118 -0.83 21.10 10.90
CA ASP A 118 -0.24 19.77 10.99
C ASP A 118 0.50 19.40 9.68
N PRO A 119 1.65 18.70 9.76
CA PRO A 119 2.42 18.25 8.60
C PRO A 119 1.63 17.25 7.72
N PRO A 120 2.04 17.07 6.45
CA PRO A 120 1.33 16.20 5.50
C PRO A 120 1.41 14.70 5.83
N VAL A 121 2.33 14.29 6.72
CA VAL A 121 2.47 12.94 7.26
C VAL A 121 2.36 13.03 8.78
N THR A 122 1.42 12.29 9.35
CA THR A 122 1.10 12.26 10.79
C THR A 122 0.87 10.84 11.26
N VAL A 123 0.92 10.59 12.58
CA VAL A 123 0.48 9.30 13.16
C VAL A 123 -0.92 8.92 12.68
N ARG A 124 -1.84 9.89 12.59
CA ARG A 124 -3.20 9.65 12.10
C ARG A 124 -3.23 9.22 10.63
N SER A 125 -2.49 9.87 9.74
CA SER A 125 -2.44 9.49 8.32
C SER A 125 -1.71 8.16 8.08
N LEU A 126 -0.86 7.74 9.02
CA LEU A 126 -0.15 6.46 9.01
C LEU A 126 -0.89 5.33 9.75
N SER A 127 -1.99 5.63 10.46
CA SER A 127 -2.69 4.67 11.32
C SER A 127 -3.41 3.53 10.58
N GLU A 128 -3.55 3.64 9.25
CA GLU A 128 -4.00 2.53 8.39
C GLU A 128 -2.93 1.43 8.25
N LEU A 129 -1.67 1.78 8.50
CA LEU A 129 -0.51 0.88 8.49
C LEU A 129 -0.14 0.36 9.89
N ASP A 130 -1.03 0.52 10.88
CA ASP A 130 -0.84 -0.06 12.22
C ASP A 130 -1.31 -1.52 12.25
N LEU A 131 -0.57 -2.37 12.97
CA LEU A 131 -0.74 -3.82 12.98
C LEU A 131 -2.19 -4.26 13.28
N VAL A 132 -2.85 -3.62 14.25
CA VAL A 132 -4.26 -3.94 14.58
C VAL A 132 -5.18 -3.75 13.37
N ARG A 133 -4.98 -2.71 12.56
CA ARG A 133 -5.81 -2.49 11.37
C ARG A 133 -5.47 -3.49 10.27
N ILE A 134 -4.20 -3.76 10.03
CA ILE A 134 -3.74 -4.77 9.06
C ILE A 134 -4.36 -6.14 9.36
N VAL A 135 -4.31 -6.57 10.63
CA VAL A 135 -4.83 -7.89 11.07
C VAL A 135 -6.36 -7.96 11.05
N HIS A 136 -7.07 -6.83 11.09
CA HIS A 136 -8.53 -6.76 11.09
C HIS A 136 -9.14 -6.21 9.79
N ASP A 137 -8.34 -6.02 8.73
CA ASP A 137 -8.82 -5.63 7.41
C ASP A 137 -9.39 -6.86 6.68
N PRO A 138 -10.72 -6.92 6.43
CA PRO A 138 -11.33 -8.08 5.80
C PRO A 138 -10.95 -8.24 4.33
N LYS A 139 -10.75 -7.11 3.63
CA LYS A 139 -10.38 -7.13 2.21
C LYS A 139 -8.94 -7.60 2.05
N LEU A 140 -8.03 -7.14 2.91
CA LEU A 140 -6.66 -7.64 2.94
C LEU A 140 -6.60 -9.14 3.25
N ARG A 141 -7.28 -9.62 4.31
CA ARG A 141 -7.31 -11.05 4.65
C ARG A 141 -7.86 -11.92 3.53
N HIS A 142 -8.92 -11.45 2.87
CA HIS A 142 -9.49 -12.09 1.71
C HIS A 142 -8.48 -12.17 0.56
N ASP A 143 -7.81 -11.06 0.23
CA ASP A 143 -6.84 -10.98 -0.86
C ASP A 143 -5.58 -11.83 -0.61
N LEU A 144 -5.20 -12.07 0.65
CA LEU A 144 -4.12 -13.00 1.03
C LEU A 144 -4.43 -14.47 0.66
N ASN A 145 -5.68 -14.85 0.38
CA ASN A 145 -5.98 -16.19 -0.15
C ASN A 145 -5.58 -16.34 -1.65
N PHE A 146 -5.41 -15.23 -2.38
CA PHE A 146 -5.16 -15.24 -3.84
C PHE A 146 -3.77 -14.75 -4.23
N GLU A 147 -3.21 -13.75 -3.55
CA GLU A 147 -2.02 -13.02 -4.02
C GLU A 147 -0.84 -13.12 -3.07
N ARG A 148 0.23 -13.82 -3.47
CA ARG A 148 1.44 -14.06 -2.65
C ARG A 148 2.19 -12.78 -2.26
N GLU A 149 2.25 -11.81 -3.17
CA GLU A 149 3.11 -10.62 -3.03
C GLU A 149 2.37 -9.32 -2.67
N ILE A 150 1.30 -9.42 -1.87
CA ILE A 150 0.60 -8.24 -1.36
C ILE A 150 1.57 -7.37 -0.55
N SER A 151 1.64 -6.10 -0.93
CA SER A 151 2.45 -5.07 -0.30
C SER A 151 1.78 -3.71 -0.46
N PHE A 152 1.71 -2.94 0.63
CA PHE A 152 1.39 -1.53 0.57
C PHE A 152 2.45 -0.79 -0.24
N ARG A 153 1.99 0.04 -1.18
CA ARG A 153 2.83 0.88 -2.05
C ARG A 153 2.33 2.32 -2.01
N PRO A 154 3.20 3.33 -2.17
CA PRO A 154 2.77 4.72 -2.34
C PRO A 154 1.80 4.87 -3.51
N ASN A 155 0.70 5.58 -3.31
CA ASN A 155 -0.31 5.84 -4.34
C ASN A 155 0.10 7.03 -5.21
N ILE A 156 0.83 6.77 -6.30
CA ILE A 156 1.45 7.80 -7.15
C ILE A 156 0.46 8.36 -8.20
N ASP A 157 -0.43 7.54 -8.75
CA ASP A 157 -1.17 7.85 -10.01
C ASP A 157 -2.62 8.38 -9.84
N SER A 158 -3.09 8.55 -8.60
CA SER A 158 -4.47 9.01 -8.34
C SER A 158 -4.63 10.54 -8.39
N PRO A 159 -5.79 11.07 -8.84
CA PRO A 159 -6.06 12.51 -8.76
C PRO A 159 -6.13 13.02 -7.32
N ARG A 160 -6.43 12.15 -6.35
CA ARG A 160 -6.31 12.45 -4.91
C ARG A 160 -4.85 12.71 -4.49
N CYS A 161 -3.87 12.07 -5.12
CA CYS A 161 -2.45 12.33 -4.89
C CYS A 161 -2.07 13.77 -5.27
N GLN A 162 -2.53 14.28 -6.41
CA GLN A 162 -2.28 15.67 -6.83
C GLN A 162 -2.84 16.68 -5.80
N GLN A 163 -4.02 16.40 -5.23
CA GLN A 163 -4.58 17.23 -4.16
C GLN A 163 -3.79 17.11 -2.83
N LYS A 164 -3.37 15.89 -2.43
CA LYS A 164 -2.50 15.66 -1.26
C LYS A 164 -1.18 16.41 -1.41
N GLU A 165 -0.58 16.38 -2.60
CA GLU A 165 0.67 17.07 -2.92
C GLU A 165 0.51 18.60 -2.89
N ALA A 166 -0.57 19.15 -3.45
CA ALA A 166 -0.84 20.59 -3.39
C ALA A 166 -0.97 21.10 -1.93
N VAL A 167 -1.70 20.36 -1.08
CA VAL A 167 -1.84 20.66 0.36
C VAL A 167 -0.49 20.54 1.08
N ALA A 168 0.30 19.51 0.77
CA ALA A 168 1.64 19.33 1.33
C ALA A 168 2.59 20.48 0.93
N ASN A 169 2.58 20.89 -0.33
CA ASN A 169 3.43 21.99 -0.82
C ASN A 169 3.05 23.32 -0.18
N ALA A 170 1.77 23.61 0.04
CA ALA A 170 1.34 24.79 0.80
C ALA A 170 1.89 24.79 2.25
N TYR A 171 1.91 23.63 2.91
CA TYR A 171 2.54 23.47 4.24
C TYR A 171 4.06 23.73 4.19
N TRP A 172 4.77 23.18 3.20
CA TRP A 172 6.22 23.38 3.06
C TRP A 172 6.60 24.84 2.73
N GLU A 173 5.81 25.54 1.92
CA GLU A 173 5.99 26.98 1.66
C GLU A 173 5.82 27.80 2.94
N ALA A 174 4.75 27.56 3.71
CA ALA A 174 4.53 28.25 4.99
C ALA A 174 5.66 27.97 5.99
N LEU A 175 6.08 26.70 6.13
CA LEU A 175 7.21 26.34 6.98
C LEU A 175 8.54 27.00 6.55
N THR A 176 8.74 27.22 5.23
CA THR A 176 9.92 27.94 4.72
C THR A 176 9.92 29.40 5.19
N ILE A 177 8.76 30.05 5.21
CA ILE A 177 8.60 31.41 5.73
C ILE A 177 8.87 31.44 7.24
N GLU A 178 8.34 30.48 8.01
CA GLU A 178 8.60 30.36 9.46
C GLU A 178 10.11 30.25 9.76
N PHE A 179 10.85 29.36 9.08
CA PHE A 179 12.30 29.26 9.25
C PHE A 179 13.06 30.52 8.82
N ALA A 180 12.63 31.19 7.74
CA ALA A 180 13.24 32.45 7.31
C ALA A 180 13.12 33.55 8.38
N LEU A 181 11.99 33.61 9.08
CA LEU A 181 11.77 34.54 10.20
C LEU A 181 12.71 34.24 11.38
N TYR A 182 12.85 32.97 11.78
CA TYR A 182 13.79 32.55 12.84
C TYR A 182 15.24 32.86 12.49
N ILE A 183 15.69 32.57 11.26
CA ILE A 183 17.05 32.85 10.79
C ILE A 183 17.34 34.36 10.84
N LYS A 184 16.43 35.20 10.28
CA LYS A 184 16.57 36.66 10.30
C LYS A 184 16.61 37.21 11.73
N TYR A 185 15.77 36.68 12.63
CA TYR A 185 15.79 37.03 14.05
C TYR A 185 17.11 36.64 14.75
N ARG A 186 17.63 35.43 14.51
CA ARG A 186 18.94 34.97 15.03
C ARG A 186 20.07 35.91 14.62
N HIS A 187 20.12 36.34 13.36
CA HIS A 187 21.11 37.34 12.90
C HIS A 187 20.97 38.68 13.63
N ASN A 188 19.74 39.14 13.91
CA ASN A 188 19.49 40.39 14.62
C ASN A 188 19.96 40.32 16.08
N LEU A 189 19.74 39.19 16.78
CA LEU A 189 20.28 38.92 18.12
C LEU A 189 21.82 38.99 18.13
N VAL A 190 22.48 38.20 17.27
CA VAL A 190 23.95 38.09 17.24
C VAL A 190 24.60 39.42 16.84
N SER A 191 23.97 40.20 15.96
CA SER A 191 24.48 41.49 15.50
C SER A 191 24.34 42.62 16.53
N ASN A 192 23.72 42.36 17.70
CA ASN A 192 23.53 43.31 18.81
C ASN A 192 22.89 44.66 18.39
N ARG A 193 22.09 44.65 17.31
CA ARG A 193 21.54 45.87 16.69
C ARG A 193 20.34 46.47 17.42
N VAL A 194 19.77 45.75 18.38
CA VAL A 194 18.73 46.19 19.32
C VAL A 194 18.94 45.41 20.61
N SER A 195 18.49 45.91 21.76
CA SER A 195 17.94 45.05 22.81
C SER A 195 16.71 44.34 22.23
N ALA A 196 16.93 43.30 21.43
CA ALA A 196 15.86 42.60 20.75
C ALA A 196 14.87 42.11 21.82
N PRO A 197 13.57 42.48 21.72
CA PRO A 197 12.60 41.86 22.60
C PRO A 197 12.69 40.35 22.40
N PRO A 198 12.62 39.54 23.47
CA PRO A 198 12.47 38.08 23.31
C PRO A 198 11.26 37.85 22.40
N LEU A 199 11.25 36.81 21.55
CA LEU A 199 10.06 36.44 20.75
C LEU A 199 8.95 35.93 21.70
N PRO A 200 7.88 36.68 22.02
CA PRO A 200 6.80 36.18 22.89
C PRO A 200 5.57 35.76 22.06
N TRP A 201 5.65 35.98 20.74
CA TRP A 201 4.66 35.84 19.69
C TRP A 201 5.34 36.35 18.39
N ILE A 202 4.68 36.15 17.24
CA ILE A 202 4.89 37.01 16.04
C ILE A 202 3.66 37.95 15.84
N SER A 203 2.64 37.85 16.71
CA SER A 203 1.36 38.56 16.67
C SER A 203 1.36 40.03 17.16
N GLU A 204 2.11 40.38 18.22
CA GLU A 204 2.34 41.73 18.79
C GLU A 204 2.84 42.77 17.75
N THR A 205 4.00 42.52 17.13
CA THR A 205 4.66 43.40 16.13
C THR A 205 3.92 43.41 14.80
N LEU A 206 3.25 42.29 14.46
CA LEU A 206 2.32 42.24 13.34
C LEU A 206 0.92 42.78 13.69
N ASN A 207 0.68 43.26 14.92
CA ASN A 207 -0.58 43.81 15.45
C ASN A 207 -1.86 43.15 14.90
N SER A 208 -2.05 41.87 15.25
CA SER A 208 -3.21 41.00 14.89
C SER A 208 -3.20 40.47 13.44
N PRO A 209 -3.63 39.22 13.16
CA PRO A 209 -4.24 38.20 14.05
C PRO A 209 -3.26 37.08 14.46
N ARG A 210 -3.74 36.03 15.16
CA ARG A 210 -2.91 34.86 15.52
C ARG A 210 -2.27 34.23 14.27
N LEU A 211 -0.96 34.27 14.17
CA LEU A 211 -0.18 33.57 13.16
C LEU A 211 -0.11 32.06 13.51
N PRO A 212 -0.58 31.14 12.66
CA PRO A 212 -0.43 29.71 12.89
C PRO A 212 1.04 29.30 12.70
N MET A 213 1.63 28.65 13.71
CA MET A 213 3.02 28.16 13.69
C MET A 213 3.04 26.63 13.58
N ARG A 214 3.82 26.12 12.63
CA ARG A 214 3.92 24.70 12.28
C ARG A 214 5.04 23.98 13.03
N LEU A 215 6.16 24.67 13.34
CA LEU A 215 7.32 24.04 14.00
C LEU A 215 6.97 23.18 15.24
N PRO A 216 6.15 23.64 16.21
CA PRO A 216 5.81 22.82 17.37
C PRO A 216 5.06 21.53 17.00
N ARG A 217 4.06 21.64 16.10
CA ARG A 217 3.30 20.48 15.61
C ARG A 217 4.17 19.53 14.78
N MET A 218 5.12 20.06 14.03
CA MET A 218 6.11 19.30 13.29
C MET A 218 6.98 18.46 14.24
N PHE A 219 7.57 19.04 15.29
CA PHE A 219 8.40 18.30 16.24
C PHE A 219 7.61 17.26 17.03
N VAL A 220 6.40 17.60 17.51
CA VAL A 220 5.47 16.62 18.11
C VAL A 220 5.25 15.45 17.14
N THR A 221 4.96 15.73 15.87
CA THR A 221 4.68 14.68 14.89
C THR A 221 5.91 13.82 14.58
N ILE A 222 7.10 14.41 14.44
CA ILE A 222 8.35 13.65 14.23
C ILE A 222 8.58 12.70 15.41
N ARG A 223 8.46 13.19 16.65
CA ARG A 223 8.60 12.38 17.87
C ARG A 223 7.59 11.24 17.91
N ASP A 224 6.31 11.56 17.73
CA ASP A 224 5.23 10.60 17.90
C ASP A 224 5.24 9.54 16.78
N VAL A 225 5.59 9.91 15.53
CA VAL A 225 5.78 8.94 14.43
C VAL A 225 7.00 8.05 14.68
N LEU A 226 8.16 8.61 15.08
CA LEU A 226 9.36 7.83 15.39
C LEU A 226 9.09 6.77 16.48
N LYS A 227 8.31 7.11 17.52
CA LYS A 227 7.90 6.16 18.57
C LYS A 227 7.05 4.99 18.06
N THR A 228 6.46 5.08 16.87
CA THR A 228 5.77 3.94 16.21
C THR A 228 6.67 3.11 15.29
N LEU A 229 7.93 3.51 15.12
CA LEU A 229 8.92 2.89 14.21
C LEU A 229 10.10 2.27 14.96
N VAL A 230 10.55 2.89 16.07
CA VAL A 230 11.70 2.41 16.86
C VAL A 230 11.30 1.37 17.92
N PRO A 231 12.23 0.52 18.39
CA PRO A 231 11.98 -0.36 19.53
C PRO A 231 11.63 0.41 20.82
N GLY A 232 10.85 -0.20 21.73
CA GLY A 232 10.40 0.44 22.97
C GLY A 232 11.54 1.01 23.85
N ALA A 233 12.70 0.34 23.87
CA ALA A 233 13.89 0.81 24.59
C ALA A 233 14.48 2.13 24.04
N GLU A 234 14.21 2.48 22.78
CA GLU A 234 14.67 3.73 22.16
C GLU A 234 13.65 4.88 22.34
N CYS A 235 12.39 4.58 22.65
CA CYS A 235 11.34 5.59 22.84
C CYS A 235 11.68 6.65 23.90
N SER A 236 12.35 6.27 25.00
CA SER A 236 12.78 7.24 26.02
C SER A 236 13.88 8.18 25.53
N ALA A 237 14.76 7.72 24.62
CA ALA A 237 15.76 8.59 23.99
C ALA A 237 15.11 9.54 22.98
N VAL A 238 14.06 9.07 22.27
CA VAL A 238 13.25 9.91 21.37
C VAL A 238 12.51 11.00 22.16
N ASP A 239 11.87 10.66 23.28
CA ASP A 239 11.20 11.64 24.16
C ASP A 239 12.18 12.67 24.74
N GLN A 240 13.38 12.26 25.16
CA GLN A 240 14.39 13.17 25.71
C GLN A 240 15.00 14.11 24.66
N ARG A 241 15.21 13.65 23.42
CA ARG A 241 15.88 14.44 22.38
C ARG A 241 14.92 15.28 21.53
N LEU A 242 13.63 14.94 21.53
CA LEU A 242 12.54 15.72 20.94
C LEU A 242 11.59 16.27 22.01
N ASP A 243 12.15 16.81 23.09
CA ASP A 243 11.44 17.71 23.99
C ASP A 243 11.09 19.00 23.21
N VAL A 244 9.81 19.14 22.88
CA VAL A 244 9.34 20.20 21.99
C VAL A 244 9.39 21.56 22.68
N ASP A 245 9.13 21.63 23.99
CA ASP A 245 9.15 22.89 24.73
C ASP A 245 10.60 23.39 24.84
N LEU A 246 11.56 22.49 25.12
CA LEU A 246 12.98 22.83 25.10
C LEU A 246 13.48 23.24 23.71
N LEU A 247 13.15 22.49 22.65
CA LEU A 247 13.56 22.82 21.27
C LEU A 247 13.02 24.18 20.81
N MET A 248 11.78 24.52 21.16
CA MET A 248 11.21 25.83 20.84
C MET A 248 11.92 26.94 21.64
N GLN A 249 12.19 26.74 22.94
CA GLN A 249 12.99 27.69 23.74
C GLN A 249 14.40 27.90 23.18
N GLU A 250 15.08 26.83 22.76
CA GLU A 250 16.41 26.91 22.16
C GLU A 250 16.38 27.66 20.82
N LEU A 251 15.33 27.49 20.00
CA LEU A 251 15.14 28.23 18.75
C LEU A 251 14.86 29.72 19.00
N GLU A 252 13.98 30.04 19.95
CA GLU A 252 13.62 31.41 20.33
C GLU A 252 14.78 32.21 20.95
N ASN A 253 15.76 31.52 21.53
CA ASN A 253 17.00 32.12 22.02
C ASN A 253 18.17 32.05 21.01
N GLY A 254 17.96 31.46 19.82
CA GLY A 254 18.99 31.31 18.79
C GLY A 254 20.11 30.33 19.14
N ALA A 255 19.87 29.43 20.11
CA ALA A 255 20.83 28.48 20.68
C ALA A 255 20.64 27.02 20.19
N CYS A 256 19.54 26.71 19.49
CA CYS A 256 19.21 25.36 19.02
C CYS A 256 20.29 24.76 18.11
N ASP A 257 20.86 23.62 18.51
CA ASP A 257 21.78 22.85 17.70
C ASP A 257 21.04 21.95 16.68
N VAL A 258 20.56 22.59 15.62
CA VAL A 258 19.84 21.92 14.51
C VAL A 258 20.73 20.84 13.84
N LYS A 259 22.06 21.03 13.80
CA LYS A 259 23.00 20.04 13.25
C LYS A 259 23.17 18.84 14.17
N GLY A 260 23.25 19.05 15.48
CA GLY A 260 23.27 17.95 16.46
C GLY A 260 21.97 17.16 16.45
N LEU A 261 20.81 17.82 16.31
CA LEU A 261 19.52 17.14 16.15
C LEU A 261 19.46 16.33 14.84
N SER A 262 19.88 16.92 13.72
CA SER A 262 20.01 16.26 12.41
C SER A 262 20.90 15.01 12.47
N ASN A 263 22.08 15.11 13.10
CA ASN A 263 23.00 13.98 13.25
C ASN A 263 22.44 12.86 14.14
N TRP A 264 21.71 13.21 15.20
CA TRP A 264 21.06 12.22 16.07
C TRP A 264 19.91 11.51 15.32
N LEU A 265 19.07 12.25 14.60
CA LEU A 265 18.03 11.67 13.72
C LEU A 265 18.65 10.74 12.67
N ARG A 266 19.75 11.16 12.03
CA ARG A 266 20.51 10.35 11.07
C ARG A 266 20.97 9.01 11.68
N GLN A 267 21.55 9.05 12.88
CA GLN A 267 22.01 7.84 13.58
C GLN A 267 20.84 6.91 13.96
N LEU A 268 19.74 7.46 14.49
CA LEU A 268 18.54 6.70 14.85
C LEU A 268 17.91 6.01 13.63
N LEU A 269 17.77 6.75 12.53
CA LEU A 269 17.20 6.25 11.28
C LEU A 269 18.10 5.19 10.63
N LEU A 270 19.41 5.43 10.51
CA LEU A 270 20.35 4.38 10.06
C LEU A 270 20.30 3.16 10.99
N GLY A 271 20.09 3.33 12.28
CA GLY A 271 19.89 2.22 13.22
C GLY A 271 18.64 1.39 12.93
N SER A 272 17.52 2.04 12.55
CA SER A 272 16.19 1.43 12.51
C SER A 272 15.64 1.12 11.10
N CYS A 273 16.21 1.70 10.04
CA CYS A 273 15.76 1.53 8.65
C CYS A 273 16.18 0.20 8.01
N SER A 274 15.54 -0.12 6.89
CA SER A 274 16.11 -1.02 5.87
C SER A 274 17.36 -0.39 5.25
N PRO A 275 18.48 -1.13 5.04
CA PRO A 275 19.71 -0.61 4.45
C PRO A 275 19.55 0.03 3.06
N LEU A 276 18.48 -0.32 2.33
CA LEU A 276 18.14 0.31 1.04
C LEU A 276 17.86 1.82 1.18
N ARG A 277 17.55 2.30 2.39
CA ARG A 277 17.23 3.70 2.71
C ARG A 277 18.42 4.50 3.24
N ASP A 278 19.57 3.86 3.51
CA ASP A 278 20.73 4.52 4.13
C ASP A 278 21.20 5.74 3.29
N THR A 279 21.09 5.66 1.95
CA THR A 279 21.42 6.77 1.04
C THR A 279 20.45 7.96 1.14
N GLU A 280 19.16 7.70 1.36
CA GLU A 280 18.13 8.74 1.53
C GLU A 280 18.29 9.43 2.90
N VAL A 281 18.60 8.66 3.95
CA VAL A 281 18.89 9.18 5.30
C VAL A 281 20.14 10.06 5.31
N GLU A 282 21.20 9.65 4.61
CA GLU A 282 22.42 10.46 4.52
C GLU A 282 22.19 11.74 3.70
N LYS A 283 21.41 11.66 2.62
CA LYS A 283 20.98 12.83 1.83
C LYS A 283 20.16 13.81 2.68
N MET A 284 19.23 13.31 3.48
CA MET A 284 18.39 14.11 4.39
C MET A 284 19.27 14.96 5.33
N ALA A 285 20.18 14.31 6.06
CA ALA A 285 21.03 14.99 7.03
C ALA A 285 22.00 15.99 6.38
N ASN A 286 22.59 15.63 5.23
CA ASN A 286 23.46 16.54 4.47
C ASN A 286 22.70 17.76 3.96
N THR A 287 21.44 17.60 3.51
CA THR A 287 20.60 18.71 3.08
C THR A 287 20.26 19.64 4.26
N VAL A 288 19.92 19.09 5.43
CA VAL A 288 19.70 19.90 6.63
C VAL A 288 20.97 20.66 7.05
N HIS A 289 22.14 20.01 7.02
CA HIS A 289 23.42 20.66 7.33
C HIS A 289 23.74 21.81 6.36
N GLU A 290 23.54 21.59 5.05
CA GLU A 290 23.72 22.63 4.01
C GLU A 290 22.79 23.83 4.24
N GLY A 291 21.53 23.59 4.62
CA GLY A 291 20.58 24.64 4.96
C GLY A 291 21.00 25.47 6.17
N VAL A 292 21.59 24.84 7.19
CA VAL A 292 22.15 25.55 8.36
C VAL A 292 23.42 26.33 7.98
N ASP A 293 24.35 25.73 7.21
CA ASP A 293 25.60 26.40 6.82
C ASP A 293 25.41 27.61 5.92
N LYS A 294 24.33 27.63 5.14
CA LYS A 294 23.99 28.73 4.21
C LYS A 294 22.97 29.73 4.78
N ASP A 295 22.51 29.53 6.03
CA ASP A 295 21.36 30.24 6.60
C ASP A 295 20.19 30.30 5.57
N ASP A 296 19.85 29.14 5.01
CA ASP A 296 18.87 28.97 3.94
C ASP A 296 17.69 28.08 4.35
N ALA A 297 16.58 28.75 4.65
CA ALA A 297 15.33 28.12 5.07
C ALA A 297 14.75 27.14 4.02
N ARG A 298 14.97 27.40 2.72
CA ARG A 298 14.42 26.56 1.64
C ARG A 298 15.13 25.22 1.60
N ILE A 299 16.47 25.24 1.69
CA ILE A 299 17.28 24.02 1.77
C ILE A 299 16.95 23.26 3.06
N LEU A 300 16.83 23.95 4.20
CA LEU A 300 16.46 23.33 5.47
C LEU A 300 15.11 22.59 5.41
N VAL A 301 14.07 23.24 4.86
CA VAL A 301 12.74 22.63 4.70
C VAL A 301 12.75 21.50 3.69
N ASN A 302 13.57 21.56 2.63
CA ASN A 302 13.75 20.43 1.72
C ASN A 302 14.35 19.21 2.46
N GLY A 303 15.31 19.41 3.36
CA GLY A 303 15.82 18.35 4.23
C GLY A 303 14.72 17.73 5.10
N LEU A 304 13.88 18.57 5.74
CA LEU A 304 12.73 18.11 6.52
C LEU A 304 11.67 17.39 5.66
N LYS A 305 11.43 17.82 4.42
CA LYS A 305 10.55 17.13 3.47
C LYS A 305 11.06 15.72 3.14
N VAL A 306 12.38 15.54 3.00
CA VAL A 306 13.00 14.20 2.86
C VAL A 306 12.84 13.38 4.14
N LEU A 307 13.02 13.96 5.33
CA LEU A 307 12.78 13.28 6.61
C LEU A 307 11.36 12.71 6.70
N PHE A 308 10.33 13.51 6.42
CA PHE A 308 8.94 13.01 6.46
C PHE A 308 8.65 11.95 5.40
N GLY A 309 9.28 12.03 4.22
CA GLY A 309 9.22 10.96 3.20
C GLY A 309 9.84 9.65 3.69
N ILE A 310 10.99 9.71 4.38
CA ILE A 310 11.62 8.55 5.02
C ILE A 310 10.69 7.96 6.08
N LEU A 311 10.04 8.78 6.93
CA LEU A 311 9.12 8.30 7.96
C LEU A 311 7.87 7.59 7.38
N GLU A 312 7.29 8.13 6.30
CA GLU A 312 6.16 7.50 5.59
C GLU A 312 6.58 6.15 4.96
N ILE A 313 7.76 6.10 4.36
CA ILE A 313 8.34 4.90 3.75
C ILE A 313 8.72 3.84 4.81
N MET A 314 9.34 4.23 5.93
CA MET A 314 9.67 3.31 7.02
C MET A 314 8.40 2.63 7.57
N LYS A 315 7.29 3.37 7.70
CA LYS A 315 6.04 2.78 8.16
C LYS A 315 5.49 1.75 7.16
N LEU A 316 5.61 2.02 5.86
CA LEU A 316 5.28 1.05 4.81
C LEU A 316 6.19 -0.18 4.89
N ASP A 317 7.50 -0.01 5.10
CA ASP A 317 8.45 -1.13 5.27
C ASP A 317 8.06 -2.01 6.48
N VAL A 318 7.70 -1.41 7.63
CA VAL A 318 7.19 -2.14 8.82
C VAL A 318 5.90 -2.90 8.51
N ALA A 319 4.91 -2.24 7.90
CA ALA A 319 3.62 -2.85 7.59
C ALA A 319 3.74 -4.01 6.58
N ASN A 320 4.60 -3.85 5.56
CA ASN A 320 4.88 -4.89 4.57
C ASN A 320 5.59 -6.10 5.20
N HIS A 321 6.53 -5.88 6.12
CA HIS A 321 7.11 -6.97 6.91
C HIS A 321 6.03 -7.67 7.77
N GLN A 322 5.17 -6.91 8.44
CA GLN A 322 4.08 -7.48 9.27
C GLN A 322 3.13 -8.36 8.47
N ILE A 323 2.73 -7.95 7.25
CA ILE A 323 1.93 -8.77 6.33
C ILE A 323 2.65 -10.08 6.02
N ARG A 324 3.93 -10.05 5.62
CA ARG A 324 4.70 -11.26 5.28
C ARG A 324 4.81 -12.21 6.49
N TYR A 325 5.16 -11.66 7.65
CA TYR A 325 5.37 -12.43 8.88
C TYR A 325 4.10 -13.11 9.40
N LEU A 326 2.95 -12.44 9.30
CA LEU A 326 1.67 -12.96 9.79
C LEU A 326 0.84 -13.69 8.72
N ARG A 327 1.30 -13.71 7.46
CA ARG A 327 0.53 -14.22 6.31
C ARG A 327 -0.06 -15.59 6.55
N LEU A 328 0.75 -16.55 7.00
CA LEU A 328 0.31 -17.94 7.20
C LEU A 328 -0.87 -18.01 8.18
N LEU A 329 -0.76 -17.32 9.31
CA LEU A 329 -1.81 -17.25 10.34
C LEU A 329 -3.05 -16.52 9.84
N MET A 330 -2.89 -15.45 9.05
CA MET A 330 -4.00 -14.68 8.49
C MET A 330 -4.77 -15.45 7.40
N VAL A 331 -4.09 -16.29 6.61
CA VAL A 331 -4.70 -17.17 5.59
C VAL A 331 -5.39 -18.36 6.24
N GLU A 332 -4.76 -19.00 7.23
CA GLU A 332 -5.32 -20.15 7.95
C GLU A 332 -6.64 -19.80 8.69
N ASP A 333 -6.72 -18.63 9.33
CA ASP A 333 -7.93 -18.11 10.01
C ASP A 333 -8.87 -17.32 9.07
N SER A 334 -8.57 -17.21 7.76
CA SER A 334 -9.26 -16.26 6.87
C SER A 334 -10.76 -16.55 6.73
N ILE A 335 -11.15 -17.81 6.52
CA ILE A 335 -12.56 -18.22 6.40
C ILE A 335 -13.35 -17.84 7.65
N HIS A 336 -12.86 -18.24 8.83
CA HIS A 336 -13.52 -18.00 10.11
C HIS A 336 -13.62 -16.50 10.43
N PHE A 337 -12.58 -15.73 10.12
CA PHE A 337 -12.60 -14.27 10.26
C PHE A 337 -13.62 -13.61 9.33
N GLU A 338 -13.65 -13.98 8.04
CA GLU A 338 -14.60 -13.42 7.08
C GLU A 338 -16.03 -13.79 7.44
N GLN A 339 -16.29 -15.04 7.86
CA GLN A 339 -17.60 -15.47 8.35
C GLN A 339 -18.12 -14.59 9.49
N ASN A 340 -17.35 -14.42 10.56
CA ASN A 340 -17.72 -13.56 11.70
C ASN A 340 -17.90 -12.10 11.28
N THR A 341 -17.07 -11.61 10.36
CA THR A 341 -17.16 -10.24 9.84
C THR A 341 -18.46 -10.03 9.04
N PHE A 342 -18.84 -10.99 8.19
CA PHE A 342 -20.06 -10.90 7.40
C PHE A 342 -21.32 -11.10 8.23
N LEU A 343 -21.32 -12.01 9.22
CA LEU A 343 -22.44 -12.13 10.19
C LEU A 343 -22.69 -10.81 10.94
N ARG A 344 -21.62 -10.14 11.40
CA ARG A 344 -21.75 -8.79 11.99
C ARG A 344 -22.32 -7.79 10.97
N ARG A 345 -21.79 -7.74 9.75
CA ARG A 345 -22.29 -6.83 8.69
C ARG A 345 -23.76 -7.07 8.36
N ILE A 346 -24.23 -8.31 8.34
CA ILE A 346 -25.66 -8.64 8.13
C ILE A 346 -26.51 -8.07 9.28
N SER A 347 -26.07 -8.23 10.53
CA SER A 347 -26.76 -7.61 11.69
C SER A 347 -26.77 -6.08 11.65
N GLU A 348 -25.78 -5.47 11.00
CA GLU A 348 -25.67 -4.03 10.73
C GLU A 348 -26.47 -3.58 9.47
N GLY A 349 -27.16 -4.50 8.79
CA GLY A 349 -28.04 -4.21 7.64
C GLY A 349 -27.43 -4.46 6.26
N PHE A 350 -26.38 -5.27 6.14
CA PHE A 350 -25.88 -5.73 4.85
C PHE A 350 -26.90 -6.65 4.16
N ASP A 351 -27.39 -6.22 3.00
CA ASP A 351 -28.37 -6.96 2.21
C ASP A 351 -27.72 -8.11 1.45
N VAL A 352 -28.32 -9.29 1.52
CA VAL A 352 -27.85 -10.55 0.90
C VAL A 352 -28.95 -11.21 0.04
N ARG A 353 -30.08 -10.52 -0.16
CA ARG A 353 -31.24 -11.08 -0.88
C ARG A 353 -30.95 -11.31 -2.36
N ASP A 354 -30.18 -10.43 -2.99
CA ASP A 354 -29.77 -10.60 -4.39
C ASP A 354 -28.86 -11.82 -4.60
N ALA A 355 -28.02 -12.15 -3.62
CA ALA A 355 -27.22 -13.37 -3.60
C ALA A 355 -28.08 -14.63 -3.37
N ARG A 356 -29.15 -14.53 -2.57
CA ARG A 356 -30.14 -15.61 -2.46
C ARG A 356 -30.84 -15.85 -3.79
N ASP A 357 -31.49 -14.83 -4.33
CA ASP A 357 -32.26 -14.90 -5.57
C ASP A 357 -31.40 -15.40 -6.74
N TRP A 358 -30.12 -15.01 -6.77
CA TRP A 358 -29.14 -15.51 -7.73
C TRP A 358 -28.80 -17.00 -7.53
N PHE A 359 -28.59 -17.47 -6.29
CA PHE A 359 -28.27 -18.88 -6.04
C PHE A 359 -29.48 -19.79 -6.30
N ASP A 360 -30.68 -19.37 -5.87
CA ASP A 360 -31.92 -20.12 -6.08
C ASP A 360 -32.24 -20.29 -7.57
N TYR A 361 -31.86 -19.34 -8.43
CA TYR A 361 -31.96 -19.45 -9.89
C TYR A 361 -31.00 -20.51 -10.51
N HIS A 362 -29.85 -20.76 -9.89
CA HIS A 362 -28.86 -21.74 -10.37
C HIS A 362 -28.95 -23.10 -9.65
N SER A 363 -29.76 -23.21 -8.62
CA SER A 363 -29.93 -24.43 -7.82
C SER A 363 -30.78 -25.47 -8.55
N GLY A 364 -30.17 -26.60 -8.91
CA GLY A 364 -30.88 -27.77 -9.45
C GLY A 364 -31.13 -28.84 -8.38
N GLU A 365 -32.17 -29.65 -8.55
CA GLU A 365 -32.57 -30.68 -7.57
C GLU A 365 -31.62 -31.90 -7.48
N GLU A 366 -30.74 -32.12 -8.47
CA GLU A 366 -30.00 -33.38 -8.66
C GLU A 366 -28.50 -33.34 -8.27
N VAL A 367 -27.96 -32.20 -7.83
CA VAL A 367 -26.51 -32.00 -7.64
C VAL A 367 -26.23 -31.25 -6.33
N ASP A 368 -25.09 -31.53 -5.69
CA ASP A 368 -24.64 -30.87 -4.47
C ASP A 368 -24.63 -29.33 -4.60
N GLY A 369 -25.06 -28.65 -3.54
CA GLY A 369 -25.26 -27.19 -3.52
C GLY A 369 -24.00 -26.39 -3.88
N TYR A 370 -22.82 -26.85 -3.45
CA TYR A 370 -21.55 -26.20 -3.76
C TYR A 370 -21.20 -26.28 -5.26
N MET A 371 -21.57 -27.38 -5.93
CA MET A 371 -21.32 -27.58 -7.35
C MET A 371 -22.31 -26.76 -8.19
N ASN A 372 -23.59 -26.70 -7.80
CA ASN A 372 -24.55 -25.76 -8.39
C ASN A 372 -24.12 -24.30 -8.21
N PHE A 373 -23.57 -23.94 -7.05
CA PHE A 373 -23.00 -22.62 -6.79
C PHE A 373 -21.81 -22.32 -7.71
N ALA A 374 -20.82 -23.22 -7.75
CA ALA A 374 -19.65 -23.07 -8.63
C ALA A 374 -20.06 -22.97 -10.09
N ARG A 375 -21.14 -23.67 -10.48
CA ARG A 375 -21.71 -23.57 -11.83
C ARG A 375 -22.37 -22.22 -12.10
N GLY A 376 -23.08 -21.64 -11.13
CA GLY A 376 -23.53 -20.25 -11.20
C GLY A 376 -22.37 -19.26 -11.34
N VAL A 377 -21.23 -19.50 -10.67
CA VAL A 377 -20.03 -18.65 -10.82
C VAL A 377 -19.44 -18.74 -12.23
N TRP A 378 -19.36 -19.94 -12.84
CA TRP A 378 -18.89 -20.05 -14.24
C TRP A 378 -19.84 -19.34 -15.23
N ASP A 379 -21.17 -19.41 -15.04
CA ASP A 379 -22.13 -18.65 -15.86
C ASP A 379 -21.91 -17.13 -15.74
N MET A 380 -21.51 -16.61 -14.57
CA MET A 380 -21.12 -15.20 -14.44
C MET A 380 -19.84 -14.84 -15.22
N ILE A 381 -18.92 -15.78 -15.44
CA ILE A 381 -17.70 -15.54 -16.24
C ILE A 381 -17.99 -15.53 -17.74
N VAL A 382 -18.92 -16.37 -18.20
CA VAL A 382 -19.17 -16.60 -19.64
C VAL A 382 -20.42 -15.91 -20.16
N GLY A 383 -21.33 -15.54 -19.28
CA GLY A 383 -22.50 -14.71 -19.58
C GLY A 383 -22.17 -13.25 -19.86
N ALA A 384 -23.08 -12.55 -20.54
CA ALA A 384 -22.99 -11.12 -20.83
C ALA A 384 -23.55 -10.22 -19.70
N ARG A 385 -23.81 -10.78 -18.50
CA ARG A 385 -24.42 -10.05 -17.37
C ARG A 385 -23.40 -9.13 -16.70
N VAL A 386 -23.85 -7.94 -16.31
CA VAL A 386 -23.01 -6.82 -15.79
C VAL A 386 -23.16 -6.65 -14.27
N GLY A 387 -23.77 -7.61 -13.58
CA GLY A 387 -23.99 -7.58 -12.13
C GLY A 387 -23.52 -8.87 -11.48
N PHE A 388 -22.76 -8.74 -10.40
CA PHE A 388 -22.42 -9.81 -9.46
C PHE A 388 -23.23 -9.60 -8.18
N PRO A 389 -23.62 -10.67 -7.48
CA PRO A 389 -24.27 -10.54 -6.17
C PRO A 389 -23.42 -9.76 -5.16
N THR A 390 -24.08 -9.02 -4.26
CA THR A 390 -23.47 -8.19 -3.21
C THR A 390 -22.42 -8.92 -2.38
N THR A 391 -22.60 -10.22 -2.14
CA THR A 391 -21.69 -11.08 -1.38
C THR A 391 -20.29 -11.19 -1.99
N PHE A 392 -20.17 -11.05 -3.32
CA PHE A 392 -18.87 -11.06 -4.02
C PHE A 392 -18.12 -9.72 -3.90
N CYS A 393 -18.46 -8.85 -2.94
CA CYS A 393 -17.89 -7.50 -2.83
C CYS A 393 -16.35 -7.44 -2.73
N HIS A 394 -15.68 -8.54 -2.36
CA HIS A 394 -14.22 -8.63 -2.37
C HIS A 394 -13.64 -9.19 -3.69
N ASP A 395 -14.44 -9.84 -4.53
CA ASP A 395 -14.03 -10.55 -5.75
C ASP A 395 -14.43 -9.90 -7.08
N ILE A 396 -15.28 -8.87 -7.08
CA ILE A 396 -15.79 -8.19 -8.30
C ILE A 396 -14.67 -7.90 -9.33
N GLU A 397 -13.52 -7.38 -8.90
CA GLU A 397 -12.40 -7.09 -9.80
C GLU A 397 -11.79 -8.36 -10.42
N ARG A 398 -11.67 -9.46 -9.65
CA ARG A 398 -11.17 -10.75 -10.14
C ARG A 398 -12.13 -11.38 -11.14
N LEU A 399 -13.44 -11.33 -10.86
CA LEU A 399 -14.49 -11.81 -11.76
C LEU A 399 -14.54 -11.01 -13.07
N LEU A 400 -14.40 -9.68 -13.02
CA LEU A 400 -14.31 -8.83 -14.22
C LEU A 400 -13.07 -9.13 -15.07
N ILE A 401 -11.93 -9.42 -14.43
CA ILE A 401 -10.72 -9.88 -15.11
C ILE A 401 -10.99 -11.23 -15.79
N LEU A 402 -11.56 -12.22 -15.08
CA LEU A 402 -11.86 -13.54 -15.65
C LEU A 402 -12.86 -13.48 -16.81
N GLN A 403 -13.91 -12.65 -16.72
CA GLN A 403 -14.80 -12.38 -17.86
C GLN A 403 -14.06 -11.80 -19.07
N ARG A 404 -13.07 -10.92 -18.86
CA ARG A 404 -12.25 -10.34 -19.94
C ARG A 404 -11.30 -11.38 -20.51
N ASP A 405 -10.71 -12.22 -19.66
CA ASP A 405 -9.79 -13.28 -20.06
C ASP A 405 -10.56 -14.33 -20.90
N PHE A 406 -11.77 -14.75 -20.50
CA PHE A 406 -12.63 -15.62 -21.33
C PHE A 406 -13.03 -14.98 -22.67
N ARG A 407 -13.37 -13.68 -22.69
CA ARG A 407 -13.61 -12.95 -23.95
C ARG A 407 -12.37 -12.88 -24.84
N MET A 408 -11.16 -12.91 -24.26
CA MET A 408 -9.91 -12.99 -25.01
C MET A 408 -9.74 -14.40 -25.62
N GLU A 409 -9.99 -15.48 -24.88
CA GLU A 409 -9.97 -16.85 -25.43
C GLU A 409 -10.97 -17.01 -26.60
N MET A 410 -12.20 -16.48 -26.46
CA MET A 410 -13.16 -16.42 -27.57
C MET A 410 -12.62 -15.71 -28.81
N PHE A 411 -11.89 -14.61 -28.61
CA PHE A 411 -11.31 -13.83 -29.70
C PHE A 411 -10.12 -14.54 -30.37
N GLN A 412 -9.25 -15.18 -29.58
CA GLN A 412 -8.13 -15.98 -30.09
C GLN A 412 -8.64 -17.17 -30.92
N GLU A 413 -9.65 -17.89 -30.42
CA GLU A 413 -10.31 -18.97 -31.16
C GLU A 413 -10.94 -18.46 -32.47
N ALA A 414 -11.59 -17.29 -32.46
CA ALA A 414 -12.14 -16.70 -33.69
C ALA A 414 -11.05 -16.38 -34.72
N CYS A 415 -9.88 -15.90 -34.28
CA CYS A 415 -8.70 -15.73 -35.15
C CYS A 415 -8.21 -17.08 -35.69
N GLY A 416 -8.14 -18.11 -34.84
CA GLY A 416 -7.76 -19.47 -35.20
C GLY A 416 -8.63 -20.11 -36.26
N GLN A 417 -9.95 -20.03 -36.09
CA GLN A 417 -10.91 -20.54 -37.08
C GLN A 417 -10.81 -19.76 -38.40
N SER A 418 -10.66 -18.43 -38.35
CA SER A 418 -10.46 -17.62 -39.55
C SER A 418 -9.16 -17.95 -40.29
N PHE A 419 -8.08 -18.25 -39.55
CA PHE A 419 -6.80 -18.71 -40.08
C PHE A 419 -6.92 -20.07 -40.79
N ILE A 420 -7.56 -21.05 -40.14
CA ILE A 420 -7.82 -22.38 -40.70
C ILE A 420 -8.68 -22.28 -41.97
N ASP A 421 -9.77 -21.52 -41.94
CA ASP A 421 -10.63 -21.29 -43.11
C ASP A 421 -9.87 -20.58 -44.25
N THR A 422 -8.96 -19.65 -43.92
CA THR A 422 -8.10 -18.98 -44.91
C THR A 422 -7.12 -19.97 -45.54
N LEU A 423 -6.46 -20.81 -44.73
CA LEU A 423 -5.55 -21.86 -45.21
C LEU A 423 -6.26 -22.84 -46.17
N HIS A 424 -7.45 -23.32 -45.79
CA HIS A 424 -8.25 -24.20 -46.66
C HIS A 424 -8.59 -23.53 -48.00
N ARG A 425 -8.93 -22.23 -48.00
CA ARG A 425 -9.20 -21.45 -49.22
C ARG A 425 -7.96 -21.22 -50.09
N LEU A 426 -6.76 -21.23 -49.49
CA LEU A 426 -5.47 -21.18 -50.18
C LEU A 426 -5.00 -22.56 -50.68
N GLY A 427 -5.77 -23.63 -50.43
CA GLY A 427 -5.46 -24.99 -50.89
C GLY A 427 -4.59 -25.81 -49.94
N TRP A 428 -4.40 -25.36 -48.70
CA TRP A 428 -3.76 -26.16 -47.65
C TRP A 428 -4.71 -27.28 -47.19
N THR A 429 -4.21 -28.51 -47.04
CA THR A 429 -5.03 -29.71 -46.76
C THR A 429 -4.67 -30.45 -45.47
N GLY A 430 -3.75 -29.91 -44.66
CA GLY A 430 -3.32 -30.51 -43.39
C GLY A 430 -3.73 -29.68 -42.18
N THR A 431 -3.49 -30.19 -40.98
CA THR A 431 -3.53 -29.37 -39.75
C THR A 431 -2.34 -28.39 -39.78
N PRO A 432 -2.52 -27.09 -39.48
CA PRO A 432 -1.38 -26.17 -39.37
C PRO A 432 -0.49 -26.57 -38.17
N PRO A 433 0.85 -26.39 -38.26
CA PRO A 433 1.74 -26.57 -37.12
C PRO A 433 1.41 -25.61 -35.98
N TYR A 434 1.63 -26.03 -34.73
CA TYR A 434 1.39 -25.22 -33.53
C TYR A 434 2.17 -23.89 -33.58
N GLU A 435 3.41 -23.92 -34.09
CA GLU A 435 4.28 -22.76 -34.21
C GLU A 435 3.74 -21.70 -35.18
N ALA A 436 2.95 -22.10 -36.18
CA ALA A 436 2.29 -21.15 -37.09
C ALA A 436 1.08 -20.48 -36.42
N TYR A 437 0.37 -21.22 -35.55
CA TYR A 437 -0.74 -20.70 -34.76
C TYR A 437 -0.25 -19.73 -33.66
N ASP A 438 0.80 -20.10 -32.93
CA ASP A 438 1.44 -19.25 -31.92
C ASP A 438 2.03 -17.96 -32.52
N MET A 439 2.68 -18.07 -33.69
CA MET A 439 3.17 -16.91 -34.45
C MET A 439 2.03 -15.99 -34.90
N MET A 440 0.90 -16.55 -35.35
CA MET A 440 -0.31 -15.78 -35.68
C MET A 440 -0.81 -15.01 -34.44
N LEU A 441 -1.03 -15.70 -33.32
CA LEU A 441 -1.51 -15.05 -32.08
C LEU A 441 -0.55 -13.97 -31.58
N THR A 442 0.75 -14.21 -31.63
CA THR A 442 1.78 -13.22 -31.28
C THR A 442 1.66 -11.93 -32.10
N ARG A 443 1.42 -12.04 -33.42
CA ARG A 443 1.18 -10.89 -34.31
C ARG A 443 -0.13 -10.17 -33.98
N VAL A 444 -1.22 -10.93 -33.79
CA VAL A 444 -2.54 -10.37 -33.44
C VAL A 444 -2.47 -9.61 -32.11
N VAL A 445 -1.84 -10.16 -31.09
CA VAL A 445 -1.68 -9.51 -29.78
C VAL A 445 -0.82 -8.24 -29.87
N ALA A 446 0.16 -8.17 -30.79
CA ALA A 446 0.90 -6.93 -31.04
C ALA A 446 0.00 -5.83 -31.63
N VAL A 447 -0.86 -6.15 -32.60
CA VAL A 447 -1.85 -5.21 -33.16
C VAL A 447 -2.80 -4.67 -32.09
N LEU A 448 -3.30 -5.54 -31.21
CA LEU A 448 -4.20 -5.14 -30.10
C LEU A 448 -3.53 -4.18 -29.10
N LYS A 449 -2.20 -4.25 -28.92
CA LYS A 449 -1.44 -3.39 -28.01
C LYS A 449 -1.22 -1.98 -28.57
N ASP A 450 -1.07 -1.85 -29.89
CA ASP A 450 -0.82 -0.58 -30.57
C ASP A 450 -2.10 0.15 -31.03
N SER A 451 -3.23 -0.56 -31.18
CA SER A 451 -4.49 0.06 -31.60
C SER A 451 -4.99 1.11 -30.61
N ARG A 452 -5.46 2.24 -31.17
CA ARG A 452 -6.21 3.28 -30.44
C ARG A 452 -7.70 3.25 -30.74
N ASP A 453 -8.10 2.50 -31.76
CA ASP A 453 -9.48 2.41 -32.26
C ASP A 453 -10.12 1.08 -31.88
N SER A 454 -11.46 1.10 -31.81
CA SER A 454 -12.28 -0.05 -31.37
C SER A 454 -12.61 -1.05 -32.49
N ASP A 455 -12.31 -0.74 -33.76
CA ASP A 455 -12.55 -1.63 -34.91
C ASP A 455 -11.24 -2.14 -35.53
N TYR A 456 -10.41 -2.79 -34.71
CA TYR A 456 -9.13 -3.42 -35.12
C TYR A 456 -9.30 -4.68 -35.99
N ASN A 457 -10.52 -4.99 -36.43
CA ASN A 457 -10.85 -6.22 -37.16
C ASN A 457 -10.13 -6.31 -38.52
N ARG A 458 -9.81 -5.17 -39.16
CA ARG A 458 -9.11 -5.16 -40.47
C ARG A 458 -7.63 -5.51 -40.30
N GLU A 459 -7.00 -4.91 -39.31
CA GLU A 459 -5.58 -5.07 -38.98
C GLU A 459 -5.31 -6.50 -38.51
N VAL A 460 -6.17 -7.04 -37.65
CA VAL A 460 -6.09 -8.44 -37.22
C VAL A 460 -6.34 -9.40 -38.39
N ALA A 461 -7.36 -9.16 -39.22
CA ALA A 461 -7.61 -9.96 -40.41
C ALA A 461 -6.40 -9.98 -41.37
N LEU A 462 -5.70 -8.85 -41.49
CA LEU A 462 -4.50 -8.74 -42.31
C LEU A 462 -3.34 -9.58 -41.76
N GLU A 463 -3.08 -9.58 -40.45
CA GLU A 463 -2.04 -10.44 -39.84
C GLU A 463 -2.40 -11.93 -39.94
N VAL A 464 -3.68 -12.30 -39.74
CA VAL A 464 -4.18 -13.67 -39.95
C VAL A 464 -3.89 -14.16 -41.37
N VAL A 465 -4.22 -13.35 -42.38
CA VAL A 465 -3.97 -13.71 -43.79
C VAL A 465 -2.48 -13.69 -44.13
N ARG A 466 -1.68 -12.76 -43.57
CA ARG A 466 -0.21 -12.73 -43.75
C ARG A 466 0.46 -14.00 -43.25
N GLU A 467 0.06 -14.50 -42.08
CA GLU A 467 0.61 -15.72 -41.52
C GLU A 467 0.16 -16.96 -42.33
N ALA A 468 -1.08 -16.97 -42.84
CA ALA A 468 -1.56 -18.03 -43.74
C ALA A 468 -0.78 -18.05 -45.06
N TYR A 469 -0.52 -16.88 -45.64
CA TYR A 469 0.34 -16.73 -46.83
C TYR A 469 1.76 -17.22 -46.56
N ARG A 470 2.33 -16.90 -45.39
CA ARG A 470 3.66 -17.38 -44.97
C ARG A 470 3.70 -18.91 -44.92
N LEU A 471 2.70 -19.56 -44.32
CA LEU A 471 2.63 -21.02 -44.23
C LEU A 471 2.45 -21.68 -45.61
N CYS A 472 1.66 -21.07 -46.50
CA CYS A 472 1.49 -21.51 -47.89
C CYS A 472 2.67 -21.14 -48.83
N ASN A 473 3.75 -20.53 -48.31
CA ASN A 473 4.89 -20.02 -49.10
C ASN A 473 4.52 -18.99 -50.19
N ILE A 474 3.45 -18.21 -49.98
CA ILE A 474 3.00 -17.16 -50.89
C ILE A 474 3.71 -15.86 -50.54
N THR A 475 4.48 -15.33 -51.48
CA THR A 475 5.32 -14.12 -51.30
C THR A 475 4.68 -12.81 -51.78
N THR A 476 3.49 -12.88 -52.38
CA THR A 476 2.74 -11.69 -52.81
C THR A 476 2.06 -11.02 -51.61
N LEU A 477 1.61 -9.77 -51.79
CA LEU A 477 0.73 -9.13 -50.81
C LEU A 477 -0.57 -9.93 -50.62
N PRO A 478 -1.18 -9.91 -49.41
CA PRO A 478 -2.51 -10.46 -49.16
C PRO A 478 -3.55 -9.97 -50.16
N ASP A 479 -4.33 -10.89 -50.73
CA ASP A 479 -5.47 -10.56 -51.59
C ASP A 479 -6.61 -10.05 -50.71
N GLU A 480 -7.16 -8.89 -51.08
CA GLU A 480 -8.25 -8.21 -50.38
C GLU A 480 -9.44 -9.13 -50.09
N ARG A 481 -9.73 -10.08 -50.99
CA ARG A 481 -10.84 -11.05 -50.82
C ARG A 481 -10.69 -11.94 -49.58
N PHE A 482 -9.46 -12.30 -49.20
CA PHE A 482 -9.22 -13.09 -47.98
C PHE A 482 -9.24 -12.23 -46.72
N VAL A 483 -8.75 -10.98 -46.83
CA VAL A 483 -8.78 -10.02 -45.71
C VAL A 483 -10.22 -9.60 -45.40
N ASP A 484 -11.05 -9.36 -46.43
CA ASP A 484 -12.49 -9.09 -46.31
C ASP A 484 -13.25 -10.26 -45.67
N PHE A 485 -12.94 -11.50 -46.10
CA PHE A 485 -13.51 -12.71 -45.51
C PHE A 485 -13.17 -12.83 -44.02
N SER A 486 -11.88 -12.70 -43.66
CA SER A 486 -11.41 -12.82 -42.28
C SER A 486 -11.97 -11.69 -41.40
N GLN A 487 -12.01 -10.45 -41.91
CA GLN A 487 -12.59 -9.31 -41.21
C GLN A 487 -14.09 -9.49 -40.96
N LEU A 488 -14.84 -10.00 -41.95
CA LEU A 488 -16.27 -10.29 -41.79
C LEU A 488 -16.48 -11.41 -40.76
N TYR A 489 -15.66 -12.46 -40.79
CA TYR A 489 -15.71 -13.55 -39.80
C TYR A 489 -15.49 -13.03 -38.38
N LEU A 490 -14.44 -12.25 -38.13
CA LEU A 490 -14.12 -11.68 -36.82
C LEU A 490 -15.23 -10.73 -36.33
N LYS A 491 -15.79 -9.92 -37.24
CA LYS A 491 -16.91 -9.02 -36.96
C LYS A 491 -18.21 -9.76 -36.62
N GLU A 492 -18.45 -10.92 -37.20
CA GLU A 492 -19.57 -11.80 -36.84
C GLU A 492 -19.30 -12.57 -35.54
N ALA A 493 -18.08 -13.08 -35.35
CA ALA A 493 -17.63 -13.72 -34.11
C ALA A 493 -17.69 -12.81 -32.88
N SER A 494 -17.74 -11.48 -33.08
CA SER A 494 -17.89 -10.48 -32.02
C SER A 494 -19.34 -10.14 -31.67
N LYS A 495 -20.34 -10.68 -32.38
CA LYS A 495 -21.77 -10.36 -32.20
C LYS A 495 -22.51 -11.49 -31.46
N PRO A 496 -23.08 -11.27 -30.27
CA PRO A 496 -23.82 -12.31 -29.52
C PRO A 496 -24.99 -12.97 -30.28
N THR A 497 -25.56 -12.28 -31.26
CA THR A 497 -26.65 -12.78 -32.11
C THR A 497 -26.19 -13.64 -33.29
N SER A 498 -24.88 -13.73 -33.56
CA SER A 498 -24.35 -14.46 -34.72
C SER A 498 -24.18 -15.95 -34.40
N SER A 499 -24.48 -16.80 -35.38
CA SER A 499 -24.27 -18.26 -35.25
C SER A 499 -22.78 -18.62 -35.07
N ILE A 500 -21.86 -17.77 -35.54
CA ILE A 500 -20.42 -17.94 -35.31
C ILE A 500 -20.11 -17.74 -33.83
N PHE A 501 -20.54 -16.60 -33.23
CA PHE A 501 -20.41 -16.35 -31.79
C PHE A 501 -21.01 -17.49 -30.98
N GLN A 502 -22.28 -17.87 -31.24
CA GLN A 502 -22.99 -18.88 -30.46
C GLN A 502 -22.29 -20.24 -30.47
N ARG A 503 -21.75 -20.66 -31.64
CA ARG A 503 -20.97 -21.90 -31.78
C ARG A 503 -19.65 -21.85 -31.01
N LEU A 504 -18.90 -20.74 -31.13
CA LEU A 504 -17.63 -20.56 -30.42
C LEU A 504 -17.84 -20.52 -28.91
N HIS A 505 -18.81 -19.72 -28.47
CA HIS A 505 -19.24 -19.56 -27.09
C HIS A 505 -19.65 -20.91 -26.48
N SER A 506 -20.56 -21.65 -27.12
CA SER A 506 -21.03 -22.96 -26.62
C SER A 506 -19.89 -23.98 -26.47
N ARG A 507 -18.96 -24.03 -27.44
CA ARG A 507 -17.84 -24.98 -27.40
C ARG A 507 -16.82 -24.64 -26.31
N LEU A 508 -16.48 -23.35 -26.16
CA LEU A 508 -15.56 -22.88 -25.11
C LEU A 508 -16.21 -22.95 -23.71
N SER A 509 -17.51 -22.67 -23.62
CA SER A 509 -18.34 -22.86 -22.44
C SER A 509 -18.31 -24.32 -21.96
N PHE A 510 -18.55 -25.27 -22.86
CA PHE A 510 -18.55 -26.70 -22.52
C PHE A 510 -17.18 -27.17 -22.02
N ALA A 511 -16.11 -26.83 -22.75
CA ALA A 511 -14.74 -27.16 -22.34
C ALA A 511 -14.35 -26.51 -20.99
N LEU A 512 -14.80 -25.28 -20.73
CA LEU A 512 -14.57 -24.62 -19.45
C LEU A 512 -15.38 -25.27 -18.32
N ALA A 513 -16.59 -25.75 -18.58
CA ALA A 513 -17.42 -26.43 -17.59
C ALA A 513 -16.83 -27.78 -17.17
N GLU A 514 -16.32 -28.58 -18.12
CA GLU A 514 -15.63 -29.84 -17.80
C GLU A 514 -14.39 -29.60 -16.91
N LEU A 515 -13.55 -28.62 -17.26
CA LEU A 515 -12.40 -28.22 -16.44
C LEU A 515 -12.81 -27.65 -15.07
N MET A 516 -13.92 -26.92 -15.00
CA MET A 516 -14.41 -26.32 -13.75
C MET A 516 -14.86 -27.37 -12.74
N ASP A 517 -15.62 -28.39 -13.17
CA ASP A 517 -16.11 -29.43 -12.27
C ASP A 517 -14.91 -30.21 -11.65
N GLU A 518 -13.89 -30.57 -12.45
CA GLU A 518 -12.66 -31.22 -11.97
C GLU A 518 -11.89 -30.36 -10.94
N GLU A 519 -11.68 -29.07 -11.22
CA GLU A 519 -10.92 -28.17 -10.36
C GLU A 519 -11.67 -27.85 -9.05
N VAL A 520 -13.00 -27.79 -9.07
CA VAL A 520 -13.84 -27.57 -7.88
C VAL A 520 -13.77 -28.78 -6.94
N GLU A 521 -13.86 -30.01 -7.46
CA GLU A 521 -13.72 -31.22 -6.63
C GLU A 521 -12.37 -31.26 -5.89
N ILE A 522 -11.27 -30.96 -6.59
CA ILE A 522 -9.92 -30.91 -6.00
C ILE A 522 -9.84 -29.85 -4.89
N LEU A 523 -10.33 -28.64 -5.15
CA LEU A 523 -10.18 -27.49 -4.24
C LEU A 523 -11.07 -27.58 -2.99
N MET A 524 -12.20 -28.31 -3.05
CA MET A 524 -13.13 -28.43 -1.92
C MET A 524 -12.48 -29.09 -0.69
N ASP A 525 -11.65 -30.12 -0.86
CA ASP A 525 -10.97 -30.81 0.23
C ASP A 525 -9.74 -30.06 0.81
N LEU A 526 -9.29 -28.99 0.15
CA LEU A 526 -8.08 -28.26 0.55
C LEU A 526 -8.35 -27.16 1.60
N THR A 527 -7.38 -26.94 2.49
CA THR A 527 -7.33 -25.75 3.37
C THR A 527 -7.00 -24.49 2.56
N PRO A 528 -7.31 -23.27 3.06
CA PRO A 528 -6.99 -22.01 2.35
C PRO A 528 -5.52 -21.89 1.93
N LEU A 529 -4.59 -22.36 2.78
CA LEU A 529 -3.17 -22.35 2.48
C LEU A 529 -2.82 -23.32 1.33
N GLN A 530 -3.38 -24.52 1.34
CA GLN A 530 -3.22 -25.49 0.25
C GLN A 530 -3.87 -25.01 -1.07
N MET A 531 -5.01 -24.32 -1.00
CA MET A 531 -5.64 -23.70 -2.19
C MET A 531 -4.75 -22.60 -2.79
N LEU A 532 -4.05 -21.82 -1.95
CA LEU A 532 -3.07 -20.81 -2.38
C LEU A 532 -1.80 -21.45 -2.97
N ASP A 533 -1.38 -22.63 -2.48
CA ASP A 533 -0.26 -23.40 -3.05
C ASP A 533 -0.62 -24.12 -4.36
N TYR A 534 -1.87 -24.55 -4.52
CA TYR A 534 -2.37 -25.23 -5.72
C TYR A 534 -2.37 -24.34 -6.98
N LEU A 535 -2.49 -23.01 -6.83
CA LEU A 535 -2.47 -22.06 -7.95
C LEU A 535 -1.07 -21.77 -8.53
N ASN A 536 0.00 -22.41 -8.05
CA ASN A 536 1.36 -22.12 -8.50
C ASN A 536 1.69 -22.69 -9.89
N PRO A 537 2.21 -21.87 -10.83
CA PRO A 537 2.76 -22.38 -12.09
C PRO A 537 3.99 -23.28 -11.91
N GLU A 538 4.79 -23.05 -10.87
CA GLU A 538 6.03 -23.78 -10.61
C GLU A 538 5.81 -25.22 -10.09
N SER A 539 4.58 -25.57 -9.69
CA SER A 539 4.24 -26.92 -9.22
C SER A 539 3.62 -27.81 -10.30
N SER A 540 3.50 -27.36 -11.54
CA SER A 540 2.78 -28.10 -12.59
C SER A 540 3.64 -28.45 -13.82
N ASP A 541 4.02 -29.72 -13.92
CA ASP A 541 4.39 -30.39 -15.17
C ASP A 541 3.16 -30.49 -16.08
N HIS A 542 2.78 -29.41 -16.77
CA HIS A 542 1.63 -29.40 -17.67
C HIS A 542 1.98 -29.74 -19.13
N ASP A 543 1.16 -30.62 -19.72
CA ASP A 543 1.22 -30.98 -21.12
C ASP A 543 0.78 -29.79 -22.02
N PRO A 544 1.62 -29.32 -22.96
CA PRO A 544 1.29 -28.19 -23.84
C PRO A 544 0.14 -28.47 -24.83
N SER A 545 -0.50 -29.65 -24.78
CA SER A 545 -1.67 -29.99 -25.60
C SER A 545 -2.99 -29.34 -25.13
N GLN A 546 -3.10 -28.93 -23.86
CA GLN A 546 -4.29 -28.24 -23.34
C GLN A 546 -4.21 -26.73 -23.59
N ALA A 547 -5.33 -26.10 -23.94
CA ALA A 547 -5.39 -24.65 -24.12
C ALA A 547 -5.10 -23.92 -22.79
N PRO A 548 -3.91 -23.29 -22.62
CA PRO A 548 -3.44 -22.90 -21.29
C PRO A 548 -4.26 -21.75 -20.69
N GLY A 549 -4.94 -20.96 -21.52
CA GLY A 549 -5.85 -19.90 -21.09
C GLY A 549 -7.11 -20.43 -20.40
N LEU A 550 -7.80 -21.43 -20.97
CA LEU A 550 -9.01 -22.00 -20.37
C LEU A 550 -8.71 -22.71 -19.03
N VAL A 551 -7.62 -23.47 -18.94
CA VAL A 551 -7.21 -24.12 -17.69
C VAL A 551 -6.90 -23.08 -16.60
N ASN A 552 -6.25 -21.97 -16.95
CA ASN A 552 -6.00 -20.87 -16.03
C ASN A 552 -7.30 -20.20 -15.54
N ILE A 553 -8.26 -19.99 -16.45
CA ILE A 553 -9.58 -19.44 -16.12
C ILE A 553 -10.34 -20.40 -15.21
N ALA A 554 -10.34 -21.71 -15.49
CA ALA A 554 -10.96 -22.74 -14.65
C ALA A 554 -10.40 -22.70 -13.22
N LYS A 555 -9.08 -22.89 -13.06
CA LYS A 555 -8.40 -22.87 -11.75
C LYS A 555 -8.72 -21.64 -10.91
N ARG A 556 -8.66 -20.45 -11.52
CA ARG A 556 -8.92 -19.19 -10.82
C ARG A 556 -10.40 -19.01 -10.47
N THR A 557 -11.31 -19.42 -11.35
CA THR A 557 -12.75 -19.35 -11.11
C THR A 557 -13.19 -20.35 -10.04
N ALA A 558 -12.65 -21.58 -10.08
CA ALA A 558 -12.87 -22.62 -9.08
C ALA A 558 -12.33 -22.21 -7.70
N HIS A 559 -11.15 -21.59 -7.61
CA HIS A 559 -10.64 -21.06 -6.32
C HIS A 559 -11.60 -20.00 -5.74
N ILE A 560 -12.02 -19.00 -6.53
CA ILE A 560 -12.99 -17.99 -6.09
C ILE A 560 -14.29 -18.66 -5.63
N ALA A 561 -14.83 -19.59 -6.42
CA ALA A 561 -16.08 -20.29 -6.09
C ALA A 561 -15.96 -21.09 -4.78
N VAL A 562 -14.89 -21.87 -4.60
CA VAL A 562 -14.70 -22.71 -3.41
C VAL A 562 -14.42 -21.87 -2.16
N LEU A 563 -13.59 -20.82 -2.25
CA LEU A 563 -13.35 -19.93 -1.11
C LEU A 563 -14.64 -19.19 -0.73
N HIS A 564 -15.37 -18.67 -1.71
CA HIS A 564 -16.66 -18.01 -1.48
C HIS A 564 -17.67 -18.97 -0.87
N TRP A 565 -17.76 -20.23 -1.34
CA TRP A 565 -18.63 -21.24 -0.74
C TRP A 565 -18.24 -21.56 0.71
N LYS A 566 -16.95 -21.75 1.00
CA LYS A 566 -16.47 -21.99 2.36
C LYS A 566 -16.80 -20.85 3.34
N ILE A 567 -16.88 -19.61 2.85
CA ILE A 567 -17.30 -18.45 3.65
C ILE A 567 -18.84 -18.36 3.74
N TRP A 568 -19.54 -18.36 2.60
CA TRP A 568 -20.95 -17.99 2.50
C TRP A 568 -21.94 -19.15 2.45
N GLY A 569 -21.51 -20.37 2.14
CA GLY A 569 -22.36 -21.57 2.17
C GLY A 569 -23.05 -21.74 3.54
N PRO A 570 -22.28 -21.85 4.64
CA PRO A 570 -22.84 -22.00 5.98
C PRO A 570 -23.64 -20.78 6.48
N ILE A 571 -23.35 -19.57 5.98
CA ILE A 571 -24.05 -18.33 6.37
C ILE A 571 -25.38 -18.16 5.61
N LEU A 572 -25.37 -18.55 4.34
CA LEU A 572 -26.39 -18.21 3.36
C LEU A 572 -26.83 -19.47 2.64
N TYR A 573 -26.06 -19.99 1.68
CA TYR A 573 -26.61 -20.91 0.68
C TYR A 573 -27.17 -22.23 1.23
N GLU A 574 -26.59 -22.76 2.31
CA GLU A 574 -27.04 -24.00 2.97
C GLU A 574 -28.22 -23.79 3.95
N GLN A 575 -28.54 -22.54 4.29
CA GLN A 575 -29.58 -22.21 5.27
C GLN A 575 -30.98 -22.24 4.65
N PRO A 576 -31.99 -22.81 5.34
CA PRO A 576 -33.38 -22.72 4.92
C PRO A 576 -33.83 -21.25 4.90
N SER A 577 -34.79 -20.94 4.04
CA SER A 577 -35.05 -19.60 3.47
C SER A 577 -35.44 -18.46 4.43
N HIS A 578 -35.42 -18.67 5.75
CA HIS A 578 -35.68 -17.65 6.76
C HIS A 578 -34.71 -17.61 7.96
N ASP A 579 -33.78 -18.55 8.09
CA ASP A 579 -32.92 -18.68 9.27
C ASP A 579 -31.45 -18.31 8.95
N ILE A 580 -31.12 -17.01 8.96
CA ILE A 580 -29.71 -16.58 8.99
C ILE A 580 -29.17 -16.88 10.40
N PRO A 581 -27.99 -17.52 10.54
CA PRO A 581 -27.40 -17.78 11.86
C PRO A 581 -27.25 -16.50 12.67
N SER A 582 -28.00 -16.40 13.78
CA SER A 582 -27.74 -15.35 14.78
C SER A 582 -26.34 -15.57 15.36
N THR A 583 -25.62 -14.48 15.65
CA THR A 583 -24.33 -14.53 16.38
C THR A 583 -24.51 -15.17 17.77
N SER A 584 -24.40 -16.50 17.84
CA SER A 584 -24.47 -17.26 19.09
C SER A 584 -23.13 -17.21 19.79
N GLU A 585 -23.06 -16.36 20.81
CA GLU A 585 -21.85 -16.02 21.58
C GLU A 585 -20.82 -15.25 20.74
N ASN A 586 -20.06 -14.34 21.38
CA ASN A 586 -18.85 -13.82 20.74
C ASN A 586 -17.84 -14.97 20.74
N PRO A 587 -17.45 -15.55 19.59
CA PRO A 587 -16.21 -16.29 19.58
C PRO A 587 -15.13 -15.24 19.86
N GLU A 588 -14.23 -15.50 20.80
CA GLU A 588 -12.99 -14.76 20.85
C GLU A 588 -12.33 -14.99 19.47
N CYS A 589 -12.42 -13.98 18.61
CA CYS A 589 -11.73 -13.97 17.32
C CYS A 589 -10.30 -14.37 17.63
N SER A 590 -9.87 -15.54 17.15
CA SER A 590 -8.63 -16.19 17.55
C SER A 590 -7.49 -15.21 17.34
N ASP A 591 -7.15 -14.44 18.37
CA ASP A 591 -6.53 -13.15 18.12
C ASP A 591 -5.11 -13.44 17.67
N VAL A 592 -4.86 -13.18 16.39
CA VAL A 592 -3.56 -13.45 15.76
C VAL A 592 -2.47 -12.68 16.52
N LEU A 593 -2.82 -11.57 17.18
CA LEU A 593 -1.94 -10.83 18.09
C LEU A 593 -1.66 -11.60 19.39
N SER A 594 -2.67 -12.26 19.98
CA SER A 594 -2.53 -13.11 21.18
C SER A 594 -1.70 -14.37 20.92
N LYS A 595 -1.90 -15.02 19.76
CA LYS A 595 -1.13 -16.21 19.33
C LYS A 595 0.36 -15.93 19.11
N VAL A 596 0.72 -14.68 18.79
CA VAL A 596 2.08 -14.27 18.41
C VAL A 596 2.76 -13.40 19.48
N GLY A 597 2.05 -13.01 20.54
CA GLY A 597 2.61 -12.22 21.63
C GLY A 597 3.08 -10.82 21.20
N LEU A 598 2.34 -10.19 20.27
CA LEU A 598 2.63 -8.85 19.76
C LEU A 598 1.71 -7.80 20.37
N THR A 599 2.28 -6.63 20.67
CA THR A 599 1.53 -5.42 21.04
C THR A 599 0.78 -4.85 19.82
N PRO A 600 -0.20 -3.96 20.01
CA PRO A 600 -0.88 -3.21 18.94
C PRO A 600 0.03 -2.48 17.94
N HIS A 601 1.29 -2.24 18.30
CA HIS A 601 2.30 -1.58 17.46
C HIS A 601 3.32 -2.56 16.83
N GLY A 602 3.16 -3.87 17.02
CA GLY A 602 4.03 -4.90 16.46
C GLY A 602 5.39 -5.04 17.16
N THR A 603 5.48 -4.65 18.43
CA THR A 603 6.59 -5.07 19.30
C THR A 603 6.22 -6.37 20.01
N PRO A 604 7.16 -7.29 20.27
CA PRO A 604 6.91 -8.36 21.24
C PRO A 604 6.50 -7.76 22.60
N PHE A 605 5.67 -8.46 23.37
CA PHE A 605 5.50 -8.14 24.79
C PHE A 605 6.85 -8.28 25.50
N GLU A 606 7.21 -7.31 26.34
CA GLU A 606 8.37 -7.46 27.22
C GLU A 606 8.08 -8.59 28.22
N VAL A 607 8.92 -9.63 28.20
CA VAL A 607 8.91 -10.65 29.25
C VAL A 607 9.40 -10.01 30.53
N VAL A 608 8.46 -9.67 31.41
CA VAL A 608 8.78 -9.28 32.79
C VAL A 608 9.32 -10.51 33.51
N GLU A 609 10.64 -10.63 33.62
CA GLU A 609 11.29 -11.61 34.49
C GLU A 609 11.00 -11.27 35.96
N ASP A 610 9.87 -11.75 36.47
CA ASP A 610 9.52 -11.67 37.88
C ASP A 610 10.27 -12.78 38.65
N GLY A 611 11.55 -12.53 38.93
CA GLY A 611 12.47 -13.42 39.64
C GLY A 611 13.22 -12.69 40.76
N PRO A 612 13.39 -13.29 41.97
CA PRO A 612 13.83 -12.56 43.14
C PRO A 612 15.32 -12.20 43.10
N ARG A 613 15.63 -10.90 43.13
CA ARG A 613 17.02 -10.40 43.21
C ARG A 613 17.71 -10.89 44.51
N PRO A 614 18.91 -11.50 44.44
CA PRO A 614 19.70 -11.77 45.63
C PRO A 614 20.26 -10.46 46.22
N ARG A 615 20.23 -10.36 47.56
CA ARG A 615 20.72 -9.19 48.30
C ARG A 615 22.23 -9.05 48.16
N THR A 616 22.71 -7.89 47.72
CA THR A 616 24.11 -7.50 47.84
C THR A 616 24.37 -6.87 49.21
N SER A 617 25.31 -7.44 49.96
CA SER A 617 25.87 -6.82 51.16
C SER A 617 27.18 -6.09 50.83
N ARG A 618 27.24 -4.82 51.25
CA ARG A 618 28.42 -4.01 51.64
C ARG A 618 29.65 -4.85 52.09
N GLU A 619 30.91 -4.38 51.98
CA GLU A 619 31.42 -3.02 52.23
C GLU A 619 32.88 -2.81 51.73
N THR A 620 33.33 -1.54 51.63
CA THR A 620 34.75 -1.03 51.61
C THR A 620 35.80 -1.65 50.64
N SER A 621 36.42 -0.95 49.67
CA SER A 621 37.26 0.28 49.72
C SER A 621 38.63 0.14 50.42
N THR A 622 39.74 0.16 49.66
CA THR A 622 40.94 1.06 49.83
C THR A 622 42.07 0.76 48.80
N MET A 623 43.15 1.56 48.81
CA MET A 623 44.11 1.77 47.71
C MET A 623 45.30 0.78 47.61
N ARG A 624 45.83 0.67 46.37
CA ARG A 624 47.25 0.64 45.88
C ARG A 624 48.40 0.94 46.90
N PRO A 625 49.71 0.66 46.61
CA PRO A 625 50.33 -0.08 45.47
C PRO A 625 51.62 -0.94 45.81
N ARG A 626 52.31 -1.40 44.73
CA ARG A 626 53.80 -1.49 44.50
C ARG A 626 54.61 -2.78 44.80
N THR A 627 55.44 -3.15 43.79
CA THR A 627 56.80 -3.79 43.84
C THR A 627 56.97 -5.21 44.43
N SER A 628 57.99 -6.03 44.10
CA SER A 628 58.86 -6.21 42.90
C SER A 628 59.84 -7.40 43.12
N ARG A 629 60.36 -8.01 42.03
CA ARG A 629 61.63 -8.79 41.92
C ARG A 629 61.81 -10.17 42.60
N GLY A 630 62.18 -11.14 41.75
CA GLY A 630 63.26 -12.13 41.98
C GLY A 630 62.92 -13.40 42.79
N SER A 631 63.70 -14.49 42.73
CA SER A 631 64.73 -14.92 41.75
C SER A 631 65.16 -16.36 42.09
N SER A 632 65.44 -17.20 41.08
CA SER A 632 66.16 -18.49 41.22
C SER A 632 65.41 -19.57 42.06
N THR A 633 65.67 -20.88 42.05
CA THR A 633 66.39 -21.84 41.18
C THR A 633 65.37 -22.96 40.77
N GLU A 634 65.63 -24.17 40.24
CA GLU A 634 66.87 -24.89 39.88
C GLU A 634 66.70 -25.91 38.72
N THR A 635 67.85 -26.35 38.23
CA THR A 635 68.29 -27.51 37.40
C THR A 635 67.66 -28.89 37.76
N VAL A 636 67.72 -30.00 36.97
CA VAL A 636 68.65 -30.46 35.89
C VAL A 636 68.09 -31.66 35.08
N LEU A 637 68.67 -31.95 33.88
CA LEU A 637 68.56 -33.18 33.04
C LEU A 637 67.17 -33.56 32.44
N GLY A 638 67.03 -34.02 31.18
CA GLY A 638 67.98 -34.10 30.04
C GLY A 638 67.31 -34.62 28.75
N SER A 639 67.83 -34.20 27.58
CA SER A 639 68.42 -35.06 26.51
C SER A 639 67.68 -36.36 26.10
N VAL A 640 67.37 -36.73 24.83
CA VAL A 640 67.82 -36.45 23.43
C VAL A 640 66.68 -36.97 22.51
N ASP A 641 66.06 -36.22 21.58
CA ASP A 641 66.46 -35.77 20.21
C ASP A 641 66.03 -36.72 19.05
N LEU A 642 65.86 -36.15 17.85
CA LEU A 642 65.57 -36.75 16.52
C LEU A 642 64.18 -37.38 16.32
N SER A 643 63.26 -36.85 15.50
CA SER A 643 63.29 -36.54 14.05
C SER A 643 63.16 -37.77 13.12
N THR A 644 62.00 -37.92 12.47
CA THR A 644 61.89 -38.20 11.01
C THR A 644 60.44 -38.16 10.49
N ARG A 645 60.28 -37.59 9.28
CA ARG A 645 59.14 -37.71 8.33
C ARG A 645 59.52 -38.79 7.27
N PRO A 646 58.72 -39.16 6.23
CA PRO A 646 57.40 -38.68 5.76
C PRO A 646 56.42 -39.82 5.30
N THR A 647 55.45 -39.49 4.41
CA THR A 647 54.62 -40.35 3.50
C THR A 647 53.42 -41.11 4.08
N SER A 648 52.36 -41.46 3.34
CA SER A 648 51.64 -40.89 2.16
C SER A 648 50.35 -41.73 1.91
N SER A 649 49.49 -41.33 0.96
CA SER A 649 48.20 -41.97 0.54
C SER A 649 47.06 -41.92 1.57
N ALA A 650 45.78 -41.60 1.30
CA ALA A 650 44.90 -41.55 0.11
C ALA A 650 43.88 -42.70 0.03
N ASN A 651 42.67 -42.37 -0.46
CA ASN A 651 41.47 -43.20 -0.70
C ASN A 651 40.70 -43.68 0.55
N SER A 652 39.38 -43.90 0.50
CA SER A 652 38.32 -43.39 -0.40
C SER A 652 36.93 -43.86 0.07
N GLU A 653 35.92 -43.00 -0.04
CA GLU A 653 34.52 -43.30 -0.42
C GLU A 653 33.63 -44.32 0.35
N ARG A 654 32.32 -43.95 0.33
CA ARG A 654 31.10 -44.73 0.62
C ARG A 654 30.81 -45.05 2.09
N GLU A 655 29.55 -45.05 2.52
CA GLU A 655 28.28 -45.02 1.75
C GLU A 655 27.36 -43.87 2.19
#